data_AF-A0A953PBI3-F1
#
_entry.id   AF-A0A953PBI3-F1
#
_cell.length_a   1.000
_cell.length_b   1.000
_cell.length_c   1.000
_cell.angle_alpha   90.00
_cell.angle_beta   90.00
_cell.angle_gamma   90.00
#
_symmetry.space_group_name_H-M   'P 1'
#
loop_
_entity.id
_entity.type
_entity.pdbx_description
1 polymer ?
#
loop_
_entity_poly.entity_id
_entity_poly.type
_entity_poly.pdbx_seq_one_letter_code
_entity_poly.pdbx_strand_id
1 'polypeptide(L)'
;MARKGAALAALALAVFLLAAPAGRAQGTRKDDIVLNSRGLPLAGATVRVCTAAGAGQPCAPLAQIYSDAALTQALANPTTTDGMGNYTFYAAPGKYMIEISGPSITTRQMSNVLLPSDPTAPSFSGAISAFSLSLGGNLSVGGSATVGGAANLNGGGTLAGTFSGNPTFSGSPTFNANFTFKGPNPYVDATAYGVRAVAQNAAPAIPGVTAGINSASTTATLSVASTFQNGDGVVIFGAGAVHAMTTPGAPTVTPSVASAGTGTGLVVNGPAGGATNYNYQIVARNKSQGLTAASTVGTTAAGSAGLGVQTVTITSLSKSGTTNTVVTSAAHGLSVGSMVNVQGTTDPADFDGWFVVATVADTTHFTYVNGMDSNAGAGTSATGGTARWWNCNHLTWTAVAGAWEYYIYGRTGGSLTLLGVSKPNGGTYIDLTWDDFGSPMMDNYSAPYFVPNTPPGAATSNSLVTTIASGAGTTSLTLAAAASTTVAGATILFDNAPNILSTATPTVQGNGTLYFPVSTTANTFYVVNSYLTLPAYLAISQAGNFYLNDTIELSGATRWFGNLTPQAGSPPAFSFEGYPGIWSAKANPGMYSPGFSASAIRGVGFFSGATNNSIHAILDYAFGATLDSVNFSGSGSASEYMAMFLNFRGDVANTSYSNQLRTVAFIPSTVATGSSMTPSFYCNGCGLLTIDRVNLTSRGIFYRTINQGTLSVQTSRLQGGIIPFLTLYSGVNGATLNATIKDIELDTMPHATVANLSSLSLNSAVTLINSGYPASSGSGFPANTTGKPISRLVATSAGTVQNVQTAALDTSSFSDNSLQVGGTNGAMGYQLLSSVAPTVAVSAGGSVPVGNWTYKISWVDAAGRESLVGLASSTATTSSGNQTITVTPPAAPAGAVGWRPYRSNGGAWVLINMPGGCTASIAPGVNFVDTFSFGCNNSVPTSGLALTAGASSNGLFGQQLGLTGGGFKNTVSGTFTANRTQTLQDATDTFVYRNTADTLANKTLTSSALTTPTIGGGTALTVYRRIAVSLSPAAVAANTCAAQSFTVTGLAAGDILIAVNKPTEQAGLSVLPGHVSAANTATLNFCNHTAASITPTASESYSFVAVQ
;
A
#
# COMPACT_ATOMS: atom_id res chain seq x y z
N MET A 1 32.07 8.49 86.20
CA MET A 1 31.46 7.95 84.96
C MET A 1 32.21 8.54 83.77
N ALA A 2 32.32 7.79 82.65
CA ALA A 2 33.24 7.96 81.50
C ALA A 2 34.71 7.56 81.82
N ARG A 3 35.16 6.29 81.78
CA ARG A 3 34.93 5.12 80.89
C ARG A 3 35.35 5.31 79.42
N LYS A 4 36.55 4.80 79.15
CA LYS A 4 36.89 3.89 78.02
C LYS A 4 37.12 4.49 76.61
N GLY A 5 37.85 5.60 76.51
CA GLY A 5 38.30 6.17 75.22
C GLY A 5 39.82 6.18 74.94
N ALA A 6 40.70 5.98 75.94
CA ALA A 6 42.14 6.26 75.76
C ALA A 6 43.08 5.03 75.89
N ALA A 7 42.60 3.90 76.43
CA ALA A 7 43.46 2.77 76.79
C ALA A 7 43.69 1.75 75.66
N LEU A 8 42.89 1.76 74.58
CA LEU A 8 43.13 0.92 73.39
C LEU A 8 44.04 1.60 72.35
N ALA A 9 44.11 2.93 72.34
CA ALA A 9 45.05 3.69 71.51
C ALA A 9 46.49 3.61 72.04
N ALA A 10 46.66 3.52 73.36
CA ALA A 10 47.99 3.41 74.00
C ALA A 10 48.67 2.05 73.76
N LEU A 11 47.91 0.96 73.58
CA LEU A 11 48.46 -0.38 73.35
C LEU A 11 48.77 -0.66 71.87
N ALA A 12 48.03 -0.02 70.94
CA ALA A 12 48.38 -0.03 69.51
C ALA A 12 49.58 0.90 69.19
N LEU A 13 49.75 1.99 69.95
CA LEU A 13 50.90 2.89 69.83
C LEU A 13 52.20 2.26 70.40
N ALA A 14 52.09 1.45 71.47
CA ALA A 14 53.25 0.76 72.06
C ALA A 14 53.81 -0.38 71.21
N VAL A 15 52.98 -1.05 70.38
CA VAL A 15 53.44 -2.12 69.46
C VAL A 15 53.97 -1.56 68.13
N PHE A 16 53.58 -0.34 67.73
CA PHE A 16 54.19 0.38 66.59
C PHE A 16 55.50 1.13 66.96
N LEU A 17 55.75 1.41 68.24
CA LEU A 17 56.98 2.05 68.73
C LEU A 17 58.14 1.07 68.99
N LEU A 18 57.93 -0.25 68.90
CA LEU A 18 58.96 -1.29 69.11
C LEU A 18 59.41 -2.01 67.82
N ALA A 19 58.97 -1.54 66.65
CA ALA A 19 59.35 -2.10 65.35
C ALA A 19 59.60 -1.03 64.25
N ALA A 20 60.06 0.16 64.63
CA ALA A 20 60.75 1.02 63.68
C ALA A 20 62.21 0.50 63.56
N PRO A 21 62.70 0.09 62.38
CA PRO A 21 64.13 -0.01 62.19
C PRO A 21 64.70 1.36 62.51
N ALA A 22 65.68 1.42 63.42
CA ALA A 22 66.44 2.62 63.67
C ALA A 22 66.88 3.17 62.31
N GLY A 23 66.36 4.34 61.92
CA GLY A 23 66.86 5.06 60.77
C GLY A 23 68.34 5.29 61.01
N ARG A 24 69.18 4.46 60.37
CA ARG A 24 70.63 4.59 60.47
C ARG A 24 70.99 5.87 59.74
N ALA A 25 71.11 6.96 60.48
CA ALA A 25 71.73 8.17 59.95
C ALA A 25 73.14 7.76 59.51
N GLN A 26 73.40 7.79 58.21
CA GLN A 26 74.73 7.55 57.70
C GLN A 26 75.59 8.75 58.09
N GLY A 27 76.63 8.48 58.87
CA GLY A 27 77.64 9.42 59.26
C GLY A 27 78.46 9.86 58.05
N THR A 28 78.73 11.15 57.97
CA THR A 28 79.64 11.71 57.00
C THR A 28 81.05 11.67 57.57
N ARG A 29 82.00 11.20 56.78
CA ARG A 29 83.41 11.12 57.16
C ARG A 29 84.09 12.49 57.05
N LYS A 30 84.91 12.85 58.03
CA LYS A 30 85.85 13.97 57.98
C LYS A 30 87.26 13.43 58.11
N ASP A 31 88.05 13.58 57.06
CA ASP A 31 89.50 13.36 57.07
C ASP A 31 90.22 14.70 56.98
N ASP A 32 91.32 14.84 57.71
CA ASP A 32 92.26 15.96 57.56
C ASP A 32 93.62 15.64 58.21
N ILE A 33 94.60 16.52 57.98
CA ILE A 33 95.95 16.42 58.55
C ILE A 33 96.29 17.68 59.35
N VAL A 34 96.92 17.49 60.51
CA VAL A 34 97.46 18.60 61.32
C VAL A 34 98.90 18.82 60.94
N LEU A 35 99.21 20.01 60.42
CA LEU A 35 100.57 20.45 60.10
C LEU A 35 101.03 21.49 61.12
N ASN A 36 102.32 21.44 61.49
CA ASN A 36 102.95 22.47 62.33
C ASN A 36 103.29 23.74 61.53
N SER A 37 103.86 24.75 62.20
CA SER A 37 104.23 26.03 61.57
C SER A 37 105.28 25.95 60.45
N ARG A 38 105.92 24.77 60.25
CA ARG A 38 106.85 24.48 59.15
C ARG A 38 106.22 23.63 58.03
N GLY A 39 104.91 23.34 58.12
CA GLY A 39 104.19 22.51 57.14
C GLY A 39 104.43 21.00 57.27
N LEU A 40 105.12 20.54 58.34
CA LEU A 40 105.32 19.12 58.61
C LEU A 40 104.16 18.54 59.44
N PRO A 41 103.72 17.30 59.19
CA PRO A 41 102.66 16.70 59.98
C PRO A 41 103.01 16.55 61.46
N LEU A 42 102.06 16.87 62.34
CA LEU A 42 102.23 16.86 63.78
C LEU A 42 101.50 15.67 64.39
N ALA A 43 102.28 14.66 64.80
CA ALA A 43 101.77 13.50 65.52
C ALA A 43 101.33 13.85 66.96
N GLY A 44 100.25 13.23 67.43
CA GLY A 44 99.74 13.40 68.79
C GLY A 44 99.07 14.74 69.10
N ALA A 45 98.74 15.55 68.09
CA ALA A 45 97.96 16.77 68.28
C ALA A 45 96.53 16.43 68.72
N THR A 46 95.98 17.15 69.69
CA THR A 46 94.62 16.93 70.18
C THR A 46 93.61 17.57 69.22
N VAL A 47 92.64 16.80 68.75
CA VAL A 47 91.53 17.21 67.87
C VAL A 47 90.23 17.10 68.66
N ARG A 48 89.63 18.24 68.93
CA ARG A 48 88.40 18.38 69.70
C ARG A 48 87.26 18.83 68.78
N VAL A 49 86.18 18.06 68.70
CA VAL A 49 85.04 18.36 67.82
C VAL A 49 83.86 18.82 68.67
N CYS A 50 83.34 20.00 68.40
CA CYS A 50 82.22 20.59 69.12
C CYS A 50 81.01 20.73 68.20
N THR A 51 79.82 20.76 68.80
CA THR A 51 78.57 21.02 68.05
C THR A 51 78.63 22.38 67.35
N ALA A 52 77.71 22.65 66.42
CA ALA A 52 77.64 23.94 65.69
C ALA A 52 77.64 25.18 66.61
N ALA A 53 77.11 25.05 67.83
CA ALA A 53 77.02 26.12 68.82
C ALA A 53 78.22 26.16 69.80
N GLY A 54 79.27 25.35 69.57
CA GLY A 54 80.44 25.32 70.42
C GLY A 54 81.19 26.66 70.44
N ALA A 55 81.64 27.09 71.63
CA ALA A 55 82.42 28.32 71.83
C ALA A 55 83.46 28.16 72.95
N GLY A 56 84.42 29.10 73.05
CA GLY A 56 85.52 29.10 74.05
C GLY A 56 86.72 28.23 73.64
N GLN A 57 87.87 28.36 74.32
CA GLN A 57 89.09 27.57 74.07
C GLN A 57 89.58 26.94 75.40
N PRO A 58 89.41 25.61 75.63
CA PRO A 58 88.95 24.61 74.67
C PRO A 58 87.45 24.63 74.37
N CYS A 59 87.03 24.34 73.13
CA CYS A 59 85.63 24.44 72.72
C CYS A 59 84.68 23.48 73.48
N ALA A 60 83.46 23.94 73.76
CA ALA A 60 82.36 23.15 74.36
C ALA A 60 80.98 23.68 73.91
N PRO A 61 79.92 22.84 73.81
CA PRO A 61 79.87 21.42 74.16
C PRO A 61 80.40 20.51 73.04
N LEU A 62 80.99 19.38 73.44
CA LEU A 62 81.54 18.36 72.54
C LEU A 62 80.43 17.72 71.71
N ALA A 63 80.72 17.46 70.43
CA ALA A 63 79.87 16.64 69.58
C ALA A 63 80.17 15.15 69.80
N GLN A 64 79.19 14.27 69.59
CA GLN A 64 79.48 12.85 69.43
C GLN A 64 80.11 12.60 68.06
N ILE A 65 81.23 11.88 68.05
CA ILE A 65 81.95 11.45 66.86
C ILE A 65 82.14 9.93 66.93
N TYR A 66 82.36 9.29 65.79
CA TYR A 66 82.33 7.84 65.63
C TYR A 66 83.47 7.36 64.73
N SER A 67 83.86 6.09 64.85
CA SER A 67 84.87 5.46 63.99
C SER A 67 84.29 4.84 62.71
N ASP A 68 82.96 4.69 62.62
CA ASP A 68 82.26 4.08 61.49
C ASP A 68 81.16 4.96 60.90
N ALA A 69 80.89 4.77 59.60
CA ALA A 69 79.86 5.49 58.85
C ALA A 69 78.42 5.18 59.29
N ALA A 70 78.17 4.15 60.10
CA ALA A 70 76.83 3.87 60.61
C ALA A 70 76.54 4.62 61.93
N LEU A 71 77.50 5.42 62.44
CA LEU A 71 77.41 6.16 63.71
C LEU A 71 77.13 5.23 64.90
N THR A 72 77.72 4.03 64.91
CA THR A 72 77.42 3.01 65.92
C THR A 72 78.51 2.84 66.97
N GLN A 73 79.77 3.11 66.62
CA GLN A 73 80.93 3.01 67.52
C GLN A 73 81.41 4.41 67.87
N ALA A 74 81.01 4.90 69.04
CA ALA A 74 81.42 6.20 69.54
C ALA A 74 82.95 6.25 69.70
N LEU A 75 83.56 7.30 69.16
CA LEU A 75 84.99 7.58 69.25
C LEU A 75 85.21 8.64 70.33
N ALA A 76 86.29 8.50 71.09
CA ALA A 76 86.63 9.46 72.14
C ALA A 76 86.82 10.88 71.56
N ASN A 77 86.27 11.88 72.26
CA ASN A 77 86.39 13.29 71.89
C ASN A 77 86.79 14.09 73.13
N PRO A 78 87.95 14.77 73.15
CA PRO A 78 88.92 14.92 72.06
C PRO A 78 89.59 13.61 71.65
N THR A 79 89.93 13.51 70.36
CA THR A 79 90.81 12.45 69.80
C THR A 79 92.20 13.03 69.53
N THR A 80 93.16 12.20 69.14
CA THR A 80 94.53 12.64 68.79
C THR A 80 94.88 12.25 67.36
N THR A 81 95.76 13.03 66.71
CA THR A 81 96.32 12.65 65.42
C THR A 81 97.26 11.45 65.52
N ASP A 82 97.34 10.67 64.44
CA ASP A 82 98.22 9.51 64.33
C ASP A 82 99.72 9.89 64.20
N GLY A 83 100.60 8.90 64.04
CA GLY A 83 102.05 9.11 63.87
C GLY A 83 102.46 9.92 62.64
N MET A 84 101.52 10.18 61.71
CA MET A 84 101.69 10.98 60.51
C MET A 84 100.84 12.26 60.53
N GLY A 85 100.26 12.63 61.69
CA GLY A 85 99.49 13.85 61.86
C GLY A 85 98.06 13.82 61.31
N ASN A 86 97.56 12.69 60.83
CA ASN A 86 96.19 12.58 60.30
C ASN A 86 95.18 12.40 61.42
N TYR A 87 93.96 12.89 61.21
CA TYR A 87 92.79 12.50 62.00
C TYR A 87 91.62 12.18 61.09
N THR A 88 90.80 11.23 61.54
CA THR A 88 89.50 10.95 60.90
C THR A 88 88.42 10.73 61.94
N PHE A 89 87.21 11.11 61.61
CA PHE A 89 86.01 10.74 62.37
C PHE A 89 84.76 10.78 61.49
N TYR A 90 83.72 10.10 61.92
CA TYR A 90 82.37 10.22 61.37
C TYR A 90 81.48 10.99 62.34
N ALA A 91 80.61 11.83 61.82
CA ALA A 91 79.54 12.47 62.58
C ALA A 91 78.29 12.61 61.71
N ALA A 92 77.14 12.87 62.32
CA ALA A 92 75.91 13.09 61.56
C ALA A 92 76.06 14.31 60.62
N PRO A 93 75.45 14.32 59.42
CA PRO A 93 75.48 15.48 58.54
C PRO A 93 75.03 16.75 59.28
N GLY A 94 75.84 17.82 59.20
CA GLY A 94 75.63 19.01 60.02
C GLY A 94 76.81 19.97 60.02
N LYS A 95 76.72 21.01 60.86
CA LYS A 95 77.79 21.99 61.09
C LYS A 95 78.49 21.69 62.41
N TYR A 96 79.81 21.76 62.42
CA TYR A 96 80.64 21.51 63.60
C TYR A 96 81.72 22.57 63.75
N MET A 97 82.27 22.67 64.96
CA MET A 97 83.51 23.39 65.23
C MET A 97 84.60 22.38 65.54
N ILE A 98 85.79 22.53 64.95
CA ILE A 98 86.93 21.66 65.23
C ILE A 98 88.06 22.51 65.80
N GLU A 99 88.48 22.20 67.01
CA GLU A 99 89.64 22.79 67.66
C GLU A 99 90.82 21.83 67.62
N ILE A 100 92.01 22.35 67.30
CA ILE A 100 93.24 21.57 67.25
C ILE A 100 94.30 22.25 68.13
N SER A 101 94.87 21.52 69.09
CA SER A 101 95.88 22.00 70.05
C SER A 101 97.04 21.02 70.25
N GLY A 102 98.25 21.51 70.49
CA GLY A 102 99.43 20.67 70.81
C GLY A 102 100.72 21.48 71.09
N PRO A 103 101.78 20.87 71.63
CA PRO A 103 102.97 21.57 72.16
C PRO A 103 103.79 22.42 71.17
N SER A 104 103.57 22.24 69.85
CA SER A 104 104.33 22.92 68.78
C SER A 104 103.44 23.61 67.74
N ILE A 105 102.17 23.87 68.10
CA ILE A 105 101.22 24.67 67.31
C ILE A 105 100.48 25.65 68.21
N THR A 106 100.16 26.83 67.67
CA THR A 106 99.12 27.68 68.26
C THR A 106 97.78 26.98 68.10
N THR A 107 97.00 26.89 69.16
CA THR A 107 95.66 26.28 69.10
C THR A 107 94.81 27.02 68.07
N ARG A 108 94.16 26.26 67.18
CA ARG A 108 93.35 26.80 66.09
C ARG A 108 91.94 26.23 66.14
N GLN A 109 90.94 27.09 65.94
CA GLN A 109 89.54 26.70 65.86
C GLN A 109 88.99 26.94 64.45
N MET A 110 88.38 25.91 63.88
CA MET A 110 87.70 25.95 62.60
C MET A 110 86.21 25.95 62.87
N SER A 111 85.56 27.09 62.68
CA SER A 111 84.11 27.22 62.80
C SER A 111 83.42 26.80 61.50
N ASN A 112 82.17 26.34 61.59
CA ASN A 112 81.33 26.00 60.43
C ASN A 112 81.90 24.91 59.52
N VAL A 113 82.62 23.92 60.08
CA VAL A 113 83.00 22.72 59.33
C VAL A 113 81.72 21.96 58.96
N LEU A 114 81.37 21.96 57.68
CA LEU A 114 80.15 21.34 57.17
C LEU A 114 80.42 19.89 56.75
N LEU A 115 79.57 18.98 57.21
CA LEU A 115 79.53 17.60 56.76
C LEU A 115 78.23 17.35 55.98
N PRO A 116 78.27 17.13 54.65
CA PRO A 116 77.07 16.97 53.81
C PRO A 116 76.43 15.58 53.90
N SER A 117 75.16 15.45 53.51
CA SER A 117 74.47 14.16 53.32
C SER A 117 74.97 13.41 52.07
N ASP A 118 74.87 12.08 52.06
CA ASP A 118 75.26 11.22 50.93
C ASP A 118 74.49 11.58 49.63
N PRO A 119 75.15 11.89 48.51
CA PRO A 119 74.51 12.29 47.25
C PRO A 119 73.78 11.16 46.51
N THR A 120 73.88 9.91 46.95
CA THR A 120 73.20 8.77 46.30
C THR A 120 71.70 8.69 46.59
N ALA A 121 71.16 9.54 47.47
CA ALA A 121 69.72 9.64 47.75
C ALA A 121 69.24 11.08 48.05
N PRO A 122 69.21 12.00 47.06
CA PRO A 122 68.72 13.36 47.30
C PRO A 122 67.21 13.37 47.51
N SER A 123 66.75 13.87 48.66
CA SER A 123 65.34 14.22 48.88
C SER A 123 65.12 15.71 48.60
N PHE A 124 64.32 16.03 47.58
CA PHE A 124 63.90 17.40 47.31
C PHE A 124 62.55 17.69 47.99
N SER A 125 62.50 18.74 48.80
CA SER A 125 61.29 19.20 49.49
C SER A 125 60.86 20.55 48.90
N GLY A 126 59.97 20.54 47.89
CA GLY A 126 59.40 21.77 47.30
C GLY A 126 59.04 21.66 45.82
N ALA A 127 58.55 22.78 45.25
CA ALA A 127 58.26 22.88 43.83
C ALA A 127 59.56 22.78 43.00
N ILE A 128 59.59 21.86 42.04
CA ILE A 128 60.71 21.68 41.12
C ILE A 128 60.44 22.54 39.88
N SER A 129 61.20 23.63 39.72
CA SER A 129 61.15 24.46 38.52
C SER A 129 62.34 24.12 37.62
N ALA A 130 62.15 23.16 36.71
CA ALA A 130 63.17 22.73 35.75
C ALA A 130 62.75 23.12 34.31
N PHE A 131 63.68 23.67 33.53
CA PHE A 131 63.45 23.99 32.11
C PHE A 131 63.30 22.73 31.25
N SER A 132 63.87 21.61 31.69
CA SER A 132 63.60 20.27 31.19
C SER A 132 63.73 19.25 32.32
N LEU A 133 62.68 18.44 32.52
CA LEU A 133 62.68 17.30 33.45
C LEU A 133 62.66 16.03 32.62
N SER A 134 63.78 15.29 32.58
CA SER A 134 63.87 13.96 31.98
C SER A 134 63.89 12.92 33.10
N LEU A 135 62.83 12.12 33.20
CA LEU A 135 62.72 11.05 34.18
C LEU A 135 63.05 9.72 33.48
N GLY A 136 63.98 8.95 34.02
CA GLY A 136 64.25 7.57 33.56
C GLY A 136 63.16 6.56 33.93
N GLY A 137 62.08 7.02 34.59
CA GLY A 137 60.96 6.21 35.06
C GLY A 137 59.66 7.02 35.12
N ASN A 138 58.62 6.46 35.75
CA ASN A 138 57.28 7.06 35.77
C ASN A 138 57.24 8.37 36.58
N LEU A 139 56.51 9.37 36.08
CA LEU A 139 56.10 10.53 36.85
C LEU A 139 54.82 10.19 37.63
N SER A 140 54.89 10.19 38.97
CA SER A 140 53.71 10.10 39.84
C SER A 140 53.44 11.47 40.47
N VAL A 141 52.27 12.05 40.19
CA VAL A 141 51.85 13.33 40.77
C VAL A 141 50.69 13.06 41.72
N GLY A 142 50.85 13.40 43.00
CA GLY A 142 49.81 13.21 44.02
C GLY A 142 48.61 14.15 43.90
N GLY A 143 48.50 14.92 42.81
CA GLY A 143 47.46 15.91 42.56
C GLY A 143 47.28 16.17 41.05
N SER A 144 46.55 17.23 40.69
CA SER A 144 46.29 17.59 39.29
C SER A 144 47.57 18.08 38.59
N ALA A 145 47.90 17.48 37.46
CA ALA A 145 48.94 17.98 36.56
C ALA A 145 48.32 18.91 35.50
N THR A 146 48.79 20.16 35.42
CA THR A 146 48.42 21.09 34.35
C THR A 146 49.59 21.21 33.38
N VAL A 147 49.41 20.79 32.13
CA VAL A 147 50.40 20.97 31.06
C VAL A 147 50.03 22.22 30.26
N GLY A 148 50.82 23.29 30.38
CA GLY A 148 50.57 24.58 29.72
C GLY A 148 50.82 24.62 28.21
N GLY A 149 50.92 23.47 27.54
CA GLY A 149 51.22 23.32 26.11
C GLY A 149 50.73 21.99 25.55
N ALA A 150 50.99 21.72 24.27
CA ALA A 150 50.60 20.46 23.63
C ALA A 150 51.29 19.26 24.30
N ALA A 151 50.52 18.42 24.99
CA ALA A 151 51.01 17.16 25.52
C ALA A 151 51.15 16.15 24.37
N ASN A 152 52.39 15.90 23.92
CA ASN A 152 52.65 14.91 22.87
C ASN A 152 52.88 13.52 23.50
N LEU A 153 51.82 12.72 23.60
CA LEU A 153 51.84 11.39 24.21
C LEU A 153 52.26 10.31 23.18
N ASN A 154 53.51 10.39 22.70
CA ASN A 154 54.06 9.51 21.64
C ASN A 154 54.33 8.05 22.08
N GLY A 155 53.95 7.65 23.30
CA GLY A 155 54.32 6.36 23.88
C GLY A 155 53.37 5.20 23.61
N GLY A 156 52.26 5.41 22.87
CA GLY A 156 51.26 4.35 22.63
C GLY A 156 50.55 3.86 23.91
N GLY A 157 50.63 4.61 25.01
CA GLY A 157 49.98 4.27 26.28
C GLY A 157 48.47 4.50 26.21
N THR A 158 47.70 3.63 26.87
CA THR A 158 46.24 3.79 27.03
C THR A 158 45.94 5.07 27.80
N LEU A 159 45.17 5.99 27.19
CA LEU A 159 44.53 7.09 27.92
C LEU A 159 43.36 6.52 28.74
N ALA A 160 43.55 6.32 30.04
CA ALA A 160 42.49 5.92 30.97
C ALA A 160 42.11 7.11 31.86
N GLY A 161 40.87 7.61 31.74
CA GLY A 161 40.38 8.72 32.56
C GLY A 161 39.06 9.31 32.04
N THR A 162 38.42 10.17 32.84
CA THR A 162 37.27 10.97 32.43
C THR A 162 37.75 12.35 31.99
N PHE A 163 37.49 12.72 30.73
CA PHE A 163 37.62 14.11 30.29
C PHE A 163 36.42 14.89 30.81
N SER A 164 36.62 15.71 31.84
CA SER A 164 35.60 16.67 32.28
C SER A 164 35.69 17.93 31.42
N GLY A 165 34.56 18.41 30.88
CA GLY A 165 34.47 19.62 30.05
C GLY A 165 34.31 19.35 28.55
N ASN A 166 34.82 20.27 27.71
CA ASN A 166 34.72 20.23 26.24
C ASN A 166 36.09 19.88 25.62
N PRO A 167 36.52 18.60 25.62
CA PRO A 167 37.81 18.23 25.03
C PRO A 167 37.85 18.64 23.56
N THR A 168 38.90 19.37 23.17
CA THR A 168 39.15 19.79 21.79
C THR A 168 40.25 18.91 21.21
N PHE A 169 39.95 18.13 20.17
CA PHE A 169 40.95 17.35 19.45
C PHE A 169 41.50 18.19 18.29
N SER A 170 42.80 18.50 18.29
CA SER A 170 43.46 19.17 17.18
C SER A 170 43.84 18.15 16.10
N GLY A 171 43.05 18.05 15.03
CA GLY A 171 43.25 17.12 13.91
C GLY A 171 42.12 16.11 13.75
N SER A 172 42.31 15.09 12.89
CA SER A 172 41.37 13.97 12.71
C SER A 172 41.76 12.82 13.64
N PRO A 173 41.11 12.63 14.80
CA PRO A 173 41.43 11.50 15.68
C PRO A 173 41.11 10.17 15.00
N THR A 174 42.03 9.21 15.05
CA THR A 174 41.83 7.84 14.58
C THR A 174 41.51 6.93 15.76
N PHE A 175 40.32 6.31 15.76
CA PHE A 175 39.92 5.32 16.75
C PHE A 175 39.98 3.91 16.13
N ASN A 176 40.91 3.07 16.60
CA ASN A 176 41.07 1.68 16.12
C ASN A 176 40.16 0.67 16.84
N ALA A 177 39.31 1.15 17.75
CA ALA A 177 38.34 0.37 18.50
C ALA A 177 36.94 1.00 18.36
N ASN A 178 35.90 0.23 18.68
CA ASN A 178 34.54 0.75 18.76
C ASN A 178 34.48 1.89 19.78
N PHE A 179 33.76 2.95 19.43
CA PHE A 179 33.50 4.10 20.29
C PHE A 179 32.04 4.09 20.73
N THR A 180 31.78 4.58 21.94
CA THR A 180 30.45 4.55 22.57
C THR A 180 30.13 5.95 23.10
N PHE A 181 28.95 6.48 22.78
CA PHE A 181 28.51 7.80 23.25
C PHE A 181 27.39 7.66 24.28
N LYS A 182 27.59 8.23 25.48
CA LYS A 182 26.52 8.35 26.49
C LYS A 182 25.64 9.59 26.31
N GLY A 183 26.17 10.63 25.67
CA GLY A 183 25.48 11.90 25.44
C GLY A 183 24.60 11.88 24.18
N PRO A 184 23.66 12.84 24.04
CA PRO A 184 22.66 12.83 22.97
C PRO A 184 23.20 13.11 21.56
N ASN A 185 24.37 13.75 21.45
CA ASN A 185 24.98 14.14 20.18
C ASN A 185 26.39 13.51 20.08
N PRO A 186 26.68 12.70 19.04
CA PRO A 186 25.86 12.45 17.83
C PRO A 186 24.69 11.49 18.01
N TYR A 187 24.72 10.61 19.01
CA TYR A 187 23.63 9.70 19.38
C TYR A 187 23.87 9.13 20.77
N VAL A 188 22.83 8.58 21.41
CA VAL A 188 22.92 7.82 22.67
C VAL A 188 23.08 6.34 22.34
N ASP A 189 24.25 5.76 22.60
CA ASP A 189 24.49 4.33 22.43
C ASP A 189 23.81 3.54 23.56
N ALA A 190 22.87 2.67 23.19
CA ALA A 190 22.13 1.86 24.15
C ALA A 190 23.04 0.98 25.03
N THR A 191 24.16 0.50 24.47
CA THR A 191 25.11 -0.36 25.19
C THR A 191 25.81 0.34 26.35
N ALA A 192 25.89 1.67 26.30
CA ALA A 192 26.44 2.47 27.39
C ALA A 192 25.56 2.44 28.67
N TYR A 193 24.32 1.96 28.56
CA TYR A 193 23.31 1.89 29.62
C TYR A 193 22.96 0.44 30.00
N GLY A 194 23.83 -0.52 29.67
CA GLY A 194 23.68 -1.93 30.05
C GLY A 194 22.78 -2.75 29.12
N VAL A 195 22.28 -2.15 28.04
CA VAL A 195 21.62 -2.93 26.96
C VAL A 195 22.69 -3.79 26.28
N ARG A 196 22.42 -5.07 26.06
CA ARG A 196 23.36 -5.94 25.34
C ARG A 196 22.66 -7.01 24.50
N ALA A 197 23.33 -7.39 23.43
CA ALA A 197 22.91 -8.52 22.60
C ALA A 197 23.36 -9.84 23.25
N VAL A 198 22.49 -10.85 23.24
CA VAL A 198 22.74 -12.18 23.81
C VAL A 198 22.30 -13.28 22.84
N ALA A 199 22.77 -14.51 23.06
CA ALA A 199 22.27 -15.67 22.33
C ALA A 199 20.78 -15.89 22.69
N GLN A 200 19.91 -15.76 21.70
CA GLN A 200 18.46 -15.77 21.85
C GLN A 200 17.86 -17.15 22.17
N ASN A 201 18.62 -18.22 21.98
CA ASN A 201 18.20 -19.61 22.13
C ASN A 201 18.89 -20.33 23.30
N ALA A 202 19.52 -19.59 24.21
CA ALA A 202 20.21 -20.14 25.37
C ALA A 202 19.77 -19.44 26.66
N ALA A 203 19.74 -20.17 27.77
CA ALA A 203 19.50 -19.56 29.08
C ALA A 203 20.63 -18.56 29.39
N PRO A 204 20.32 -17.39 29.99
CA PRO A 204 19.02 -17.00 30.56
C PRO A 204 18.09 -16.22 29.61
N ALA A 205 18.33 -16.16 28.30
CA ALA A 205 17.41 -15.49 27.36
C ALA A 205 16.09 -16.28 27.15
N ILE A 206 16.15 -17.60 27.36
CA ILE A 206 15.02 -18.54 27.39
C ILE A 206 14.95 -19.25 28.76
N PRO A 207 13.83 -19.91 29.10
CA PRO A 207 13.71 -20.66 30.35
C PRO A 207 14.82 -21.71 30.53
N GLY A 208 15.26 -21.87 31.78
CA GLY A 208 16.35 -22.77 32.16
C GLY A 208 16.93 -22.47 33.55
N VAL A 209 16.65 -21.27 34.09
CA VAL A 209 16.98 -20.85 35.45
C VAL A 209 15.70 -20.37 36.14
N THR A 210 15.53 -20.73 37.41
CA THR A 210 14.43 -20.21 38.24
C THR A 210 14.97 -19.38 39.39
N ALA A 211 14.13 -18.52 39.96
CA ALA A 211 14.43 -17.65 41.08
C ALA A 211 13.35 -17.76 42.18
N GLY A 212 13.78 -17.78 43.43
CA GLY A 212 12.94 -17.49 44.59
C GLY A 212 13.24 -16.08 45.12
N ILE A 213 12.20 -15.31 45.43
CA ILE A 213 12.33 -13.98 46.04
C ILE A 213 11.12 -13.70 46.92
N ASN A 214 11.36 -13.15 48.12
CA ASN A 214 10.31 -12.77 49.06
C ASN A 214 9.78 -11.36 48.74
N SER A 215 8.50 -11.13 49.03
CA SER A 215 7.92 -9.78 49.02
C SER A 215 8.77 -8.82 49.88
N ALA A 216 8.93 -7.59 49.41
CA ALA A 216 9.79 -6.53 49.96
C ALA A 216 11.31 -6.86 50.00
N SER A 217 11.76 -7.96 49.38
CA SER A 217 13.18 -8.28 49.24
C SER A 217 13.72 -7.83 47.87
N THR A 218 14.97 -7.38 47.84
CA THR A 218 15.76 -7.22 46.60
C THR A 218 16.65 -8.42 46.31
N THR A 219 16.74 -9.40 47.22
CA THR A 219 17.59 -10.58 47.06
C THR A 219 16.81 -11.72 46.40
N ALA A 220 17.20 -12.10 45.18
CA ALA A 220 16.69 -13.25 44.46
C ALA A 220 17.68 -14.43 44.53
N THR A 221 17.21 -15.60 44.92
CA THR A 221 17.99 -16.83 44.94
C THR A 221 17.72 -17.66 43.69
N LEU A 222 18.74 -17.89 42.88
CA LEU A 222 18.66 -18.69 41.66
C LEU A 222 18.77 -20.20 41.95
N SER A 223 18.13 -21.01 41.12
CA SER A 223 18.26 -22.48 41.15
C SER A 223 19.68 -22.96 40.81
N VAL A 224 20.41 -22.19 40.01
CA VAL A 224 21.78 -22.45 39.60
C VAL A 224 22.46 -21.12 39.26
N ALA A 225 23.79 -21.05 39.40
CA ALA A 225 24.54 -19.90 38.91
C ALA A 225 24.34 -19.76 37.39
N SER A 226 24.13 -18.52 36.93
CA SER A 226 23.77 -18.20 35.55
C SER A 226 24.76 -17.21 34.94
N THR A 227 24.74 -17.08 33.61
CA THR A 227 25.60 -16.17 32.82
C THR A 227 25.10 -14.72 32.80
N PHE A 228 24.24 -14.35 33.77
CA PHE A 228 23.89 -12.95 34.04
C PHE A 228 25.14 -12.12 34.35
N GLN A 229 25.07 -10.82 34.07
CA GLN A 229 26.07 -9.80 34.39
C GLN A 229 25.45 -8.72 35.28
N ASN A 230 26.27 -8.07 36.11
CA ASN A 230 25.78 -6.92 36.88
C ASN A 230 25.39 -5.80 35.92
N GLY A 231 24.21 -5.21 36.13
CA GLY A 231 23.60 -4.24 35.22
C GLY A 231 22.64 -4.83 34.20
N ASP A 232 22.60 -6.17 34.04
CA ASP A 232 21.60 -6.82 33.18
C ASP A 232 20.19 -6.52 33.66
N GLY A 233 19.30 -6.28 32.71
CA GLY A 233 17.88 -6.32 32.94
C GLY A 233 17.38 -7.76 33.05
N VAL A 234 16.40 -7.96 33.92
CA VAL A 234 15.77 -9.25 34.19
C VAL A 234 14.28 -9.09 34.38
N VAL A 235 13.55 -10.16 34.06
CA VAL A 235 12.15 -10.34 34.40
C VAL A 235 11.97 -11.60 35.24
N ILE A 236 11.28 -11.48 36.38
CA ILE A 236 10.86 -12.61 37.23
C ILE A 236 9.34 -12.69 37.21
N PHE A 237 8.80 -13.75 36.62
CA PHE A 237 7.35 -13.91 36.45
C PHE A 237 6.65 -14.07 37.81
N GLY A 238 5.57 -13.32 38.02
CA GLY A 238 4.76 -13.38 39.24
C GLY A 238 5.35 -12.70 40.50
N ALA A 239 6.55 -12.13 40.44
CA ALA A 239 7.19 -11.47 41.59
C ALA A 239 6.83 -9.98 41.74
N GLY A 240 6.12 -9.41 40.77
CA GLY A 240 5.63 -8.03 40.76
C GLY A 240 4.37 -7.83 41.60
N ALA A 241 3.74 -6.67 41.46
CA ALA A 241 2.53 -6.32 42.22
C ALA A 241 1.33 -7.19 41.83
N VAL A 242 0.43 -7.45 42.79
CA VAL A 242 -0.87 -8.06 42.51
C VAL A 242 -1.67 -7.12 41.62
N HIS A 243 -2.26 -7.62 40.54
CA HIS A 243 -3.10 -6.82 39.66
C HIS A 243 -4.57 -6.80 40.11
N ALA A 244 -5.32 -5.79 39.65
CA ALA A 244 -6.73 -5.61 40.00
C ALA A 244 -7.73 -6.20 38.97
N MET A 245 -7.26 -6.85 37.90
CA MET A 245 -8.16 -7.46 36.91
C MET A 245 -9.04 -8.55 37.53
N THR A 246 -10.32 -8.56 37.17
CA THR A 246 -11.27 -9.61 37.55
C THR A 246 -11.25 -10.77 36.56
N THR A 247 -11.57 -11.98 37.01
CA THR A 247 -11.78 -13.13 36.11
C THR A 247 -12.82 -12.79 35.03
N PRO A 248 -12.53 -13.02 33.73
CA PRO A 248 -13.51 -12.81 32.68
C PRO A 248 -14.74 -13.72 32.85
N GLY A 249 -15.89 -13.28 32.35
CA GLY A 249 -17.06 -14.14 32.18
C GLY A 249 -16.83 -15.22 31.11
N ALA A 250 -17.70 -16.24 31.06
CA ALA A 250 -17.65 -17.25 29.99
C ALA A 250 -17.76 -16.58 28.61
N PRO A 251 -16.90 -16.95 27.64
CA PRO A 251 -17.06 -16.47 26.27
C PRO A 251 -18.34 -17.04 25.66
N THR A 252 -19.03 -16.24 24.86
CA THR A 252 -20.12 -16.72 24.01
C THR A 252 -19.51 -17.36 22.77
N VAL A 253 -19.93 -18.58 22.44
CA VAL A 253 -19.36 -19.39 21.34
C VAL A 253 -20.43 -19.58 20.27
N THR A 254 -20.25 -18.94 19.11
CA THR A 254 -21.22 -18.99 18.00
C THR A 254 -20.61 -19.75 16.82
N PRO A 255 -21.12 -20.94 16.46
CA PRO A 255 -20.75 -21.61 15.21
C PRO A 255 -21.00 -20.69 14.03
N SER A 256 -19.96 -20.47 13.22
CA SER A 256 -19.90 -19.41 12.22
C SER A 256 -19.19 -19.86 10.95
N VAL A 257 -19.34 -19.09 9.89
CA VAL A 257 -18.63 -19.23 8.62
C VAL A 257 -17.98 -17.89 8.29
N ALA A 258 -16.76 -17.91 7.77
CA ALA A 258 -16.07 -16.69 7.36
C ALA A 258 -16.88 -15.95 6.28
N SER A 259 -17.15 -14.67 6.51
CA SER A 259 -17.81 -13.79 5.52
C SER A 259 -16.81 -13.14 4.56
N ALA A 260 -15.54 -13.11 4.95
CA ALA A 260 -14.42 -12.62 4.17
C ALA A 260 -13.10 -13.27 4.67
N GLY A 261 -11.96 -12.57 4.57
CA GLY A 261 -10.65 -13.12 4.93
C GLY A 261 -10.59 -13.71 6.34
N THR A 262 -9.94 -14.86 6.50
CA THR A 262 -9.81 -15.54 7.80
C THR A 262 -8.94 -14.71 8.77
N GLY A 263 -9.26 -14.76 10.07
CA GLY A 263 -8.55 -13.99 11.11
C GLY A 263 -8.90 -12.49 11.17
N THR A 264 -9.79 -12.02 10.29
CA THR A 264 -10.25 -10.62 10.26
C THR A 264 -11.35 -10.30 11.28
N GLY A 265 -12.00 -11.31 11.88
CA GLY A 265 -13.19 -11.14 12.72
C GLY A 265 -14.50 -11.02 11.94
N LEU A 266 -14.46 -11.13 10.60
CA LEU A 266 -15.62 -10.96 9.72
C LEU A 266 -16.29 -12.30 9.44
N VAL A 267 -17.37 -12.60 10.16
CA VAL A 267 -18.11 -13.87 10.07
C VAL A 267 -19.62 -13.66 9.87
N VAL A 268 -20.29 -14.72 9.45
CA VAL A 268 -21.76 -14.89 9.55
C VAL A 268 -22.05 -16.14 10.38
N ASN A 269 -23.22 -16.19 11.02
CA ASN A 269 -23.66 -17.39 11.74
C ASN A 269 -23.72 -18.58 10.77
N GLY A 270 -23.24 -19.74 11.23
CA GLY A 270 -23.33 -20.98 10.48
C GLY A 270 -24.75 -21.57 10.49
N PRO A 271 -25.02 -22.56 9.63
CA PRO A 271 -26.32 -23.21 9.59
C PRO A 271 -26.60 -23.98 10.89
N ALA A 272 -27.88 -24.03 11.28
CA ALA A 272 -28.30 -24.84 12.42
C ALA A 272 -28.11 -26.34 12.13
N GLY A 273 -27.85 -27.14 13.17
CA GLY A 273 -27.77 -28.61 13.06
C GLY A 273 -26.38 -29.23 13.22
N GLY A 274 -25.35 -28.44 13.56
CA GLY A 274 -24.11 -28.99 14.10
C GLY A 274 -24.36 -29.76 15.40
N ALA A 275 -23.50 -30.74 15.69
CA ALA A 275 -23.62 -31.59 16.88
C ALA A 275 -22.29 -31.75 17.65
N THR A 276 -21.26 -30.98 17.26
CA THR A 276 -19.96 -31.07 17.90
C THR A 276 -19.88 -30.09 19.06
N ASN A 277 -19.56 -30.62 20.24
CA ASN A 277 -19.32 -29.81 21.42
C ASN A 277 -17.96 -29.13 21.31
N TYR A 278 -17.95 -27.80 21.41
CA TYR A 278 -16.74 -27.02 21.59
C TYR A 278 -16.78 -26.22 22.89
N ASN A 279 -15.69 -26.27 23.64
CA ASN A 279 -15.52 -25.66 24.95
C ASN A 279 -14.34 -24.69 24.91
N TYR A 280 -14.51 -23.51 25.50
CA TYR A 280 -13.51 -22.46 25.53
C TYR A 280 -13.42 -21.79 26.90
N GLN A 281 -12.22 -21.38 27.27
CA GLN A 281 -11.97 -20.46 28.38
C GLN A 281 -11.07 -19.33 27.90
N ILE A 282 -11.26 -18.14 28.48
CA ILE A 282 -10.43 -16.98 28.19
C ILE A 282 -9.75 -16.48 29.46
N VAL A 283 -8.57 -15.89 29.28
CA VAL A 283 -7.75 -15.31 30.34
C VAL A 283 -7.36 -13.89 29.95
N ALA A 284 -7.67 -12.91 30.78
CA ALA A 284 -7.22 -11.54 30.53
C ALA A 284 -5.74 -11.36 30.93
N ARG A 285 -4.97 -10.67 30.09
CA ARG A 285 -3.60 -10.22 30.38
C ARG A 285 -3.54 -8.70 30.47
N ASN A 286 -2.73 -8.17 31.39
CA ASN A 286 -2.34 -6.75 31.38
C ASN A 286 -0.94 -6.57 30.75
N LYS A 287 -0.51 -5.31 30.61
CA LYS A 287 0.83 -4.97 30.09
C LYS A 287 1.98 -5.33 31.03
N SER A 288 1.71 -5.60 32.31
CA SER A 288 2.72 -6.03 33.30
C SER A 288 2.82 -7.56 33.43
N GLN A 289 2.31 -8.31 32.43
CA GLN A 289 2.31 -9.78 32.35
C GLN A 289 1.50 -10.50 33.44
N GLY A 290 0.64 -9.78 34.16
CA GLY A 290 -0.34 -10.38 35.05
C GLY A 290 -1.45 -11.09 34.28
N LEU A 291 -1.86 -12.27 34.74
CA LEU A 291 -2.91 -13.10 34.15
C LEU A 291 -4.04 -13.32 35.17
N THR A 292 -5.29 -13.19 34.73
CA THR A 292 -6.42 -13.63 35.56
C THR A 292 -6.46 -15.16 35.69
N ALA A 293 -7.28 -15.67 36.61
CA ALA A 293 -7.76 -17.04 36.46
C ALA A 293 -8.53 -17.19 35.14
N ALA A 294 -8.62 -18.40 34.61
CA ALA A 294 -9.43 -18.70 33.44
C ALA A 294 -10.92 -18.46 33.73
N SER A 295 -11.65 -17.96 32.74
CA SER A 295 -13.11 -17.82 32.81
C SER A 295 -13.80 -19.15 33.10
N THR A 296 -15.07 -19.13 33.50
CA THR A 296 -15.92 -20.32 33.36
C THR A 296 -15.99 -20.77 31.89
N VAL A 297 -16.23 -22.05 31.64
CA VAL A 297 -16.24 -22.62 30.28
C VAL A 297 -17.42 -22.07 29.48
N GLY A 298 -17.14 -21.40 28.36
CA GLY A 298 -18.10 -21.13 27.30
C GLY A 298 -18.23 -22.34 26.39
N THR A 299 -19.45 -22.74 26.04
CA THR A 299 -19.70 -23.97 25.26
C THR A 299 -20.69 -23.72 24.13
N THR A 300 -20.47 -24.39 23.00
CA THR A 300 -21.52 -24.63 22.01
C THR A 300 -21.67 -26.13 21.79
N ALA A 301 -22.91 -26.61 21.73
CA ALA A 301 -23.23 -27.98 21.32
C ALA A 301 -23.61 -28.09 19.84
N ALA A 302 -23.74 -26.94 19.17
CA ALA A 302 -24.14 -26.83 17.78
C ALA A 302 -22.94 -26.63 16.83
N GLY A 303 -21.73 -26.96 17.28
CA GLY A 303 -20.51 -26.80 16.48
C GLY A 303 -20.53 -27.65 15.22
N SER A 304 -19.93 -27.11 14.15
CA SER A 304 -19.65 -27.88 12.93
C SER A 304 -18.64 -29.00 13.21
N ALA A 305 -18.83 -30.18 12.62
CA ALA A 305 -17.88 -31.29 12.76
C ALA A 305 -16.51 -30.99 12.12
N GLY A 306 -16.50 -30.22 11.03
CA GLY A 306 -15.30 -29.69 10.39
C GLY A 306 -15.17 -28.19 10.63
N LEU A 307 -14.04 -27.77 11.22
CA LEU A 307 -13.61 -26.37 11.27
C LEU A 307 -12.52 -26.13 10.22
N GLY A 308 -12.30 -24.86 9.86
CA GLY A 308 -11.33 -24.47 8.85
C GLY A 308 -11.86 -24.71 7.44
N VAL A 309 -10.95 -24.98 6.50
CA VAL A 309 -11.28 -25.18 5.08
C VAL A 309 -12.26 -26.33 4.92
N GLN A 310 -13.38 -26.08 4.25
CA GLN A 310 -14.34 -27.07 3.80
C GLN A 310 -14.45 -27.03 2.28
N THR A 311 -14.75 -28.18 1.67
CA THR A 311 -14.91 -28.30 0.22
C THR A 311 -16.07 -29.22 -0.13
N VAL A 312 -16.76 -28.91 -1.23
CA VAL A 312 -17.74 -29.81 -1.85
C VAL A 312 -17.60 -29.74 -3.37
N THR A 313 -17.76 -30.89 -4.04
CA THR A 313 -17.78 -30.93 -5.51
C THR A 313 -19.07 -30.31 -6.03
N ILE A 314 -18.95 -29.55 -7.13
CA ILE A 314 -20.08 -28.96 -7.83
C ILE A 314 -20.51 -29.90 -8.96
N THR A 315 -21.81 -30.20 -9.04
CA THR A 315 -22.37 -31.05 -10.10
C THR A 315 -22.80 -30.20 -11.30
N SER A 316 -23.45 -29.06 -11.05
CA SER A 316 -23.87 -28.13 -12.09
C SER A 316 -23.99 -26.70 -11.59
N LEU A 317 -23.85 -25.76 -12.51
CA LEU A 317 -24.11 -24.34 -12.31
C LEU A 317 -25.02 -23.85 -13.43
N SER A 318 -25.99 -23.01 -13.09
CA SER A 318 -26.88 -22.33 -14.04
C SER A 318 -26.99 -20.85 -13.71
N LYS A 319 -27.02 -19.98 -14.72
CA LYS A 319 -27.13 -18.53 -14.57
C LYS A 319 -28.44 -18.02 -15.15
N SER A 320 -29.13 -17.16 -14.39
CA SER A 320 -30.31 -16.42 -14.86
C SER A 320 -30.20 -14.96 -14.43
N GLY A 321 -30.21 -14.05 -15.40
CA GLY A 321 -29.79 -12.68 -15.17
C GLY A 321 -28.34 -12.68 -14.66
N THR A 322 -28.12 -12.07 -13.50
CA THR A 322 -26.81 -12.05 -12.81
C THR A 322 -26.66 -13.08 -11.71
N THR A 323 -27.67 -13.93 -11.49
CA THR A 323 -27.71 -14.88 -10.38
C THR A 323 -27.22 -16.25 -10.85
N ASN A 324 -26.18 -16.76 -10.21
CA ASN A 324 -25.65 -18.10 -10.42
C ASN A 324 -26.23 -19.02 -9.36
N THR A 325 -26.83 -20.12 -9.79
CA THR A 325 -27.30 -21.21 -8.93
C THR A 325 -26.32 -22.35 -9.02
N VAL A 326 -25.84 -22.83 -7.88
CA VAL A 326 -24.87 -23.91 -7.75
C VAL A 326 -25.55 -25.12 -7.14
N VAL A 327 -25.36 -26.28 -7.76
CA VAL A 327 -25.79 -27.57 -7.24
C VAL A 327 -24.54 -28.34 -6.82
N THR A 328 -24.53 -28.84 -5.58
CA THR A 328 -23.39 -29.59 -5.04
C THR A 328 -23.68 -31.08 -4.95
N SER A 329 -22.63 -31.91 -4.98
CA SER A 329 -22.75 -33.37 -4.96
C SER A 329 -23.14 -33.95 -3.59
N ALA A 330 -23.02 -33.13 -2.54
CA ALA A 330 -23.32 -33.48 -1.16
C ALA A 330 -23.76 -32.23 -0.39
N ALA A 331 -24.30 -32.46 0.82
CA ALA A 331 -24.70 -31.39 1.72
C ALA A 331 -23.50 -30.49 2.11
N HIS A 332 -23.67 -29.17 2.05
CA HIS A 332 -22.70 -28.15 2.40
C HIS A 332 -23.12 -27.34 3.64
N GLY A 333 -22.15 -26.70 4.30
CA GLY A 333 -22.35 -25.87 5.50
C GLY A 333 -22.40 -24.36 5.27
N LEU A 334 -22.73 -23.91 4.05
CA LEU A 334 -22.75 -22.48 3.69
C LEU A 334 -23.93 -21.73 4.34
N SER A 335 -23.78 -20.42 4.50
CA SER A 335 -24.82 -19.52 5.01
C SER A 335 -24.86 -18.23 4.18
N VAL A 336 -26.01 -17.56 4.14
CA VAL A 336 -26.11 -16.29 3.41
C VAL A 336 -25.09 -15.29 3.97
N GLY A 337 -24.35 -14.64 3.08
CA GLY A 337 -23.27 -13.72 3.44
C GLY A 337 -21.90 -14.37 3.68
N SER A 338 -21.80 -15.71 3.66
CA SER A 338 -20.49 -16.37 3.74
C SER A 338 -19.69 -16.19 2.45
N MET A 339 -18.37 -16.09 2.58
CA MET A 339 -17.45 -16.16 1.44
C MET A 339 -17.39 -17.59 0.90
N VAL A 340 -17.39 -17.72 -0.42
CA VAL A 340 -17.20 -18.99 -1.12
C VAL A 340 -16.24 -18.81 -2.30
N ASN A 341 -15.32 -19.74 -2.47
CA ASN A 341 -14.46 -19.83 -3.65
C ASN A 341 -14.96 -20.95 -4.56
N VAL A 342 -15.23 -20.61 -5.81
CA VAL A 342 -15.64 -21.57 -6.84
C VAL A 342 -14.49 -21.67 -7.83
N GLN A 343 -13.96 -22.86 -8.05
CA GLN A 343 -12.84 -23.09 -8.96
C GLN A 343 -12.93 -24.41 -9.71
N GLY A 344 -12.38 -24.45 -10.91
CA GLY A 344 -12.25 -25.64 -11.74
C GLY A 344 -13.53 -26.03 -12.47
N THR A 345 -14.44 -25.07 -12.72
CA THR A 345 -15.63 -25.33 -13.52
C THR A 345 -15.26 -25.45 -15.01
N THR A 346 -16.16 -26.01 -15.83
CA THR A 346 -15.97 -26.08 -17.29
C THR A 346 -15.99 -24.72 -17.99
N ASP A 347 -16.47 -23.67 -17.30
CA ASP A 347 -16.49 -22.29 -17.79
C ASP A 347 -15.91 -21.35 -16.72
N PRO A 348 -14.58 -21.37 -16.56
CA PRO A 348 -13.91 -20.60 -15.51
C PRO A 348 -13.98 -19.08 -15.74
N ALA A 349 -14.23 -18.64 -16.98
CA ALA A 349 -14.40 -17.24 -17.30
C ALA A 349 -15.66 -16.65 -16.65
N ASP A 350 -16.75 -17.42 -16.61
CA ASP A 350 -18.06 -16.94 -16.14
C ASP A 350 -18.43 -17.42 -14.73
N PHE A 351 -17.81 -18.47 -14.22
CA PHE A 351 -18.23 -19.11 -12.97
C PHE A 351 -17.15 -19.27 -11.91
N ASP A 352 -15.86 -19.30 -12.26
CA ASP A 352 -14.79 -19.37 -11.26
C ASP A 352 -14.55 -18.01 -10.60
N GLY A 353 -14.21 -18.01 -9.32
CA GLY A 353 -13.91 -16.79 -8.59
C GLY A 353 -14.11 -16.86 -7.08
N TRP A 354 -14.15 -15.68 -6.48
CA TRP A 354 -14.41 -15.48 -5.05
C TRP A 354 -15.73 -14.74 -4.92
N PHE A 355 -16.70 -15.30 -4.23
CA PHE A 355 -18.06 -14.77 -4.18
C PHE A 355 -18.61 -14.72 -2.76
N VAL A 356 -19.71 -13.99 -2.60
CA VAL A 356 -20.51 -13.97 -1.37
C VAL A 356 -21.80 -14.72 -1.65
N VAL A 357 -22.13 -15.69 -0.79
CA VAL A 357 -23.37 -16.46 -0.89
C VAL A 357 -24.58 -15.53 -0.74
N ALA A 358 -25.45 -15.51 -1.74
CA ALA A 358 -26.64 -14.66 -1.79
C ALA A 358 -27.87 -15.35 -1.20
N THR A 359 -28.09 -16.62 -1.54
CA THR A 359 -29.16 -17.44 -0.95
C THR A 359 -28.68 -18.87 -0.72
N VAL A 360 -29.29 -19.57 0.22
CA VAL A 360 -29.11 -21.01 0.47
C VAL A 360 -30.50 -21.62 0.50
N ALA A 361 -30.88 -22.33 -0.56
CA ALA A 361 -32.23 -22.88 -0.70
C ALA A 361 -32.41 -24.14 0.15
N ASP A 362 -31.38 -24.99 0.14
CA ASP A 362 -31.26 -26.19 0.96
C ASP A 362 -29.77 -26.52 1.15
N THR A 363 -29.47 -27.71 1.68
CA THR A 363 -28.08 -28.12 1.97
C THR A 363 -27.26 -28.45 0.72
N THR A 364 -27.84 -28.54 -0.46
CA THR A 364 -27.18 -28.88 -1.73
C THR A 364 -27.27 -27.78 -2.79
N HIS A 365 -27.94 -26.67 -2.47
CA HIS A 365 -28.20 -25.57 -3.39
C HIS A 365 -27.91 -24.21 -2.75
N PHE A 366 -27.03 -23.44 -3.38
CA PHE A 366 -26.78 -22.05 -3.01
C PHE A 366 -26.66 -21.16 -4.24
N THR A 367 -26.80 -19.86 -4.06
CA THR A 367 -26.62 -18.87 -5.14
C THR A 367 -25.56 -17.83 -4.80
N TYR A 368 -25.00 -17.21 -5.84
CA TYR A 368 -24.19 -16.00 -5.73
C TYR A 368 -24.43 -15.08 -6.95
N VAL A 369 -24.09 -13.81 -6.81
CA VAL A 369 -24.20 -12.81 -7.89
C VAL A 369 -22.80 -12.41 -8.32
N ASN A 370 -22.53 -12.40 -9.64
CA ASN A 370 -21.24 -12.00 -10.20
C ASN A 370 -21.33 -10.92 -11.30
N GLY A 371 -22.46 -10.20 -11.36
CA GLY A 371 -22.66 -9.02 -12.21
C GLY A 371 -22.67 -9.27 -13.73
N MET A 372 -22.33 -10.46 -14.20
CA MET A 372 -22.46 -10.85 -15.61
C MET A 372 -23.90 -11.30 -15.88
N ASP A 373 -24.53 -10.72 -16.90
CA ASP A 373 -25.93 -10.95 -17.21
C ASP A 373 -26.08 -11.93 -18.38
N SER A 374 -26.78 -13.05 -18.15
CA SER A 374 -27.11 -14.03 -19.18
C SER A 374 -27.91 -13.42 -20.35
N ASN A 375 -28.69 -12.36 -20.10
CA ASN A 375 -29.42 -11.64 -21.14
C ASN A 375 -28.50 -10.76 -22.01
N ALA A 376 -27.27 -10.51 -21.56
CA ALA A 376 -26.24 -9.75 -22.26
C ALA A 376 -25.14 -10.65 -22.85
N GLY A 377 -25.39 -11.96 -23.00
CA GLY A 377 -24.49 -12.91 -23.66
C GLY A 377 -23.50 -13.63 -22.75
N ALA A 378 -23.60 -13.49 -21.42
CA ALA A 378 -22.78 -14.24 -20.46
C ALA A 378 -23.09 -15.75 -20.46
N GLY A 379 -22.13 -16.56 -20.03
CA GLY A 379 -22.25 -18.01 -19.94
C GLY A 379 -23.43 -18.43 -19.06
N THR A 380 -24.32 -19.27 -19.60
CA THR A 380 -25.59 -19.64 -18.96
C THR A 380 -25.50 -20.90 -18.10
N SER A 381 -24.50 -21.74 -18.30
CA SER A 381 -24.33 -22.98 -17.53
C SER A 381 -22.89 -23.46 -17.52
N ALA A 382 -22.51 -24.13 -16.43
CA ALA A 382 -21.23 -24.84 -16.32
C ALA A 382 -21.41 -26.13 -15.50
N THR A 383 -20.42 -27.01 -15.56
CA THR A 383 -20.39 -28.24 -14.76
C THR A 383 -19.02 -28.42 -14.12
N GLY A 384 -18.91 -29.35 -13.17
CA GLY A 384 -17.67 -29.64 -12.45
C GLY A 384 -17.23 -28.48 -11.54
N GLY A 385 -16.01 -28.61 -11.01
CA GLY A 385 -15.43 -27.67 -10.07
C GLY A 385 -15.68 -28.00 -8.59
N THR A 386 -15.16 -27.14 -7.73
CA THR A 386 -15.22 -27.26 -6.27
C THR A 386 -15.65 -25.94 -5.66
N ALA A 387 -16.61 -25.98 -4.72
CA ALA A 387 -16.91 -24.87 -3.83
C ALA A 387 -16.14 -25.03 -2.52
N ARG A 388 -15.47 -23.98 -2.06
CA ARG A 388 -14.61 -23.95 -0.87
C ARG A 388 -14.98 -22.80 0.06
N TRP A 389 -15.07 -23.07 1.36
CA TRP A 389 -15.40 -22.08 2.41
C TRP A 389 -14.70 -22.40 3.73
N TRP A 390 -14.87 -21.57 4.76
CA TRP A 390 -14.17 -21.70 6.04
C TRP A 390 -15.13 -21.64 7.23
N ASN A 391 -15.27 -22.76 7.93
CA ASN A 391 -16.05 -22.83 9.17
C ASN A 391 -15.19 -22.37 10.36
N CYS A 392 -15.78 -21.66 11.30
CA CYS A 392 -15.13 -21.30 12.56
C CYS A 392 -16.12 -21.34 13.73
N ASN A 393 -15.58 -21.27 14.95
CA ASN A 393 -16.35 -20.81 16.10
C ASN A 393 -15.97 -19.36 16.38
N HIS A 394 -16.95 -18.47 16.35
CA HIS A 394 -16.77 -17.06 16.67
C HIS A 394 -17.01 -16.84 18.17
N LEU A 395 -15.97 -16.39 18.86
CA LEU A 395 -15.99 -16.10 20.29
C LEU A 395 -16.19 -14.61 20.51
N THR A 396 -17.10 -14.27 21.43
CA THR A 396 -17.27 -12.90 21.92
C THR A 396 -17.33 -12.88 23.44
N TRP A 397 -16.87 -11.80 24.07
CA TRP A 397 -16.89 -11.65 25.52
C TRP A 397 -17.02 -10.19 25.96
N THR A 398 -17.20 -9.97 27.26
CA THR A 398 -17.24 -8.62 27.85
C THR A 398 -15.84 -8.20 28.30
N ALA A 399 -15.50 -6.93 28.09
CA ALA A 399 -14.21 -6.39 28.50
C ALA A 399 -14.02 -6.45 30.03
N VAL A 400 -12.85 -6.93 30.45
CA VAL A 400 -12.31 -6.82 31.81
C VAL A 400 -11.52 -5.53 31.93
N ALA A 401 -11.78 -4.74 32.98
CA ALA A 401 -11.05 -3.50 33.23
C ALA A 401 -9.56 -3.78 33.47
N GLY A 402 -8.69 -3.01 32.79
CA GLY A 402 -7.23 -3.18 32.85
C GLY A 402 -6.67 -4.31 31.97
N ALA A 403 -7.52 -5.07 31.28
CA ALA A 403 -7.08 -6.07 30.31
C ALA A 403 -6.61 -5.40 29.02
N TRP A 404 -5.41 -5.76 28.59
CA TRP A 404 -4.84 -5.36 27.32
C TRP A 404 -5.20 -6.37 26.22
N GLU A 405 -5.16 -7.66 26.52
CA GLU A 405 -5.44 -8.74 25.57
C GLU A 405 -6.06 -9.95 26.30
N TYR A 406 -6.51 -10.95 25.55
CA TYR A 406 -7.03 -12.21 26.09
C TYR A 406 -6.35 -13.41 25.46
N TYR A 407 -5.92 -14.38 26.26
CA TYR A 407 -5.51 -15.70 25.76
C TYR A 407 -6.73 -16.62 25.67
N ILE A 408 -6.80 -17.38 24.58
CA ILE A 408 -7.92 -18.28 24.29
C ILE A 408 -7.44 -19.72 24.44
N TYR A 409 -8.17 -20.47 25.27
CA TYR A 409 -7.99 -21.91 25.46
C TYR A 409 -9.21 -22.65 24.93
N GLY A 410 -9.01 -23.75 24.21
CA GLY A 410 -10.08 -24.59 23.62
C GLY A 410 -9.58 -26.03 23.38
N ARG A 411 -10.31 -27.00 22.81
CA ARG A 411 -11.60 -26.99 22.10
C ARG A 411 -12.60 -28.01 22.64
N THR A 412 -12.15 -29.04 23.36
CA THR A 412 -12.98 -30.15 23.86
C THR A 412 -12.84 -30.25 25.38
N GLY A 413 -13.97 -30.37 26.09
CA GLY A 413 -14.05 -30.26 27.55
C GLY A 413 -13.11 -31.20 28.31
N GLY A 414 -12.52 -30.69 29.39
CA GLY A 414 -11.65 -31.46 30.30
C GLY A 414 -10.15 -31.42 29.98
N SER A 415 -9.74 -30.98 28.78
CA SER A 415 -8.31 -30.86 28.39
C SER A 415 -8.09 -29.69 27.42
N LEU A 416 -8.49 -28.47 27.80
CA LEU A 416 -8.28 -27.29 26.97
C LEU A 416 -6.79 -26.93 26.87
N THR A 417 -6.38 -26.53 25.68
CA THR A 417 -5.02 -26.07 25.36
C THR A 417 -5.06 -24.66 24.80
N LEU A 418 -3.93 -23.95 24.91
CA LEU A 418 -3.78 -22.61 24.34
C LEU A 418 -3.88 -22.64 22.81
N LEU A 419 -4.78 -21.85 22.24
CA LEU A 419 -5.00 -21.76 20.79
C LEU A 419 -4.51 -20.44 20.19
N GLY A 420 -4.45 -19.37 20.98
CA GLY A 420 -4.07 -18.05 20.49
C GLY A 420 -4.31 -16.93 21.47
N VAL A 421 -4.19 -15.70 20.96
CA VAL A 421 -4.43 -14.45 21.67
C VAL A 421 -5.36 -13.56 20.84
N SER A 422 -6.19 -12.76 21.51
CA SER A 422 -6.96 -11.69 20.88
C SER A 422 -6.03 -10.58 20.37
N LYS A 423 -6.53 -9.71 19.50
CA LYS A 423 -5.82 -8.45 19.22
C LYS A 423 -5.87 -7.54 20.46
N PRO A 424 -4.93 -6.59 20.59
CA PRO A 424 -4.87 -5.71 21.75
C PRO A 424 -5.99 -4.68 21.81
N ASN A 425 -6.42 -4.40 23.04
CA ASN A 425 -7.31 -3.32 23.44
C ASN A 425 -6.46 -2.11 23.86
N GLY A 426 -6.61 -0.98 23.18
CA GLY A 426 -5.87 0.22 23.53
C GLY A 426 -6.25 1.42 22.66
N GLY A 427 -6.07 2.61 23.22
CA GLY A 427 -6.57 3.85 22.61
C GLY A 427 -8.09 3.84 22.46
N THR A 428 -8.56 3.98 21.23
CA THR A 428 -9.99 3.96 20.85
C THR A 428 -10.49 2.57 20.41
N TYR A 429 -9.60 1.58 20.25
CA TYR A 429 -9.96 0.25 19.74
C TYR A 429 -10.12 -0.77 20.85
N ILE A 430 -11.25 -1.47 20.79
CA ILE A 430 -11.59 -2.59 21.65
C ILE A 430 -11.92 -3.76 20.72
N ASP A 431 -11.15 -4.84 20.79
CA ASP A 431 -11.37 -6.09 20.05
C ASP A 431 -11.68 -7.20 21.05
N LEU A 432 -12.97 -7.56 21.14
CA LEU A 432 -13.49 -8.59 22.04
C LEU A 432 -14.00 -9.79 21.24
N THR A 433 -13.39 -10.03 20.08
CA THR A 433 -13.77 -11.09 19.16
C THR A 433 -12.57 -11.96 18.82
N TRP A 434 -12.82 -13.25 18.59
CA TRP A 434 -11.81 -14.18 18.11
C TRP A 434 -12.43 -15.33 17.34
N ASP A 435 -11.77 -15.76 16.25
CA ASP A 435 -12.29 -16.80 15.37
C ASP A 435 -11.43 -18.06 15.47
N ASP A 436 -12.07 -19.18 15.78
CA ASP A 436 -11.41 -20.47 15.85
C ASP A 436 -11.65 -21.31 14.57
N PHE A 437 -10.64 -21.39 13.69
CA PHE A 437 -10.68 -22.10 12.41
C PHE A 437 -10.22 -23.57 12.45
N GLY A 438 -10.14 -24.22 13.61
CA GLY A 438 -9.76 -25.65 13.61
C GLY A 438 -8.26 -25.93 13.50
N SER A 439 -7.90 -27.19 13.68
CA SER A 439 -6.62 -27.74 13.23
C SER A 439 -6.71 -28.04 11.72
N PRO A 440 -5.65 -27.77 10.93
CA PRO A 440 -4.33 -27.28 11.34
C PRO A 440 -4.22 -25.75 11.41
N MET A 441 -5.26 -24.99 11.02
CA MET A 441 -5.16 -23.54 10.84
C MET A 441 -4.77 -22.79 12.11
N MET A 442 -5.26 -23.20 13.28
CA MET A 442 -4.98 -22.54 14.57
C MET A 442 -3.89 -23.25 15.38
N ASP A 443 -3.22 -24.26 14.82
CA ASP A 443 -2.21 -25.02 15.55
C ASP A 443 -0.87 -24.26 15.61
N ASN A 444 0.00 -24.70 16.52
CA ASN A 444 1.36 -24.21 16.67
C ASN A 444 1.50 -22.71 17.04
N TYR A 445 0.52 -22.15 17.74
CA TYR A 445 0.68 -20.83 18.35
C TYR A 445 1.78 -20.86 19.42
N SER A 446 2.69 -19.89 19.37
CA SER A 446 3.82 -19.75 20.29
C SER A 446 3.63 -18.52 21.17
N ALA A 447 3.22 -18.73 22.43
CA ALA A 447 3.03 -17.66 23.39
C ALA A 447 4.32 -17.25 24.12
N PRO A 448 4.33 -16.03 24.72
CA PRO A 448 5.34 -15.61 25.68
C PRO A 448 5.49 -16.61 26.84
N TYR A 449 6.69 -16.70 27.43
CA TYR A 449 7.03 -17.74 28.40
C TYR A 449 6.24 -17.73 29.72
N PHE A 450 5.60 -16.61 30.07
CA PHE A 450 4.77 -16.50 31.27
C PHE A 450 3.37 -17.09 31.09
N VAL A 451 3.00 -17.46 29.85
CA VAL A 451 1.67 -17.95 29.51
C VAL A 451 1.65 -19.48 29.59
N PRO A 452 0.79 -20.08 30.42
CA PRO A 452 0.68 -21.53 30.50
C PRO A 452 -0.01 -22.12 29.27
N ASN A 453 0.36 -23.33 28.88
CA ASN A 453 -0.27 -24.07 27.78
C ASN A 453 -1.67 -24.62 28.13
N THR A 454 -2.00 -24.67 29.42
CA THR A 454 -3.32 -25.04 29.95
C THR A 454 -3.96 -23.83 30.65
N PRO A 455 -5.31 -23.77 30.75
CA PRO A 455 -5.98 -22.67 31.42
C PRO A 455 -5.50 -22.53 32.88
N PRO A 456 -5.09 -21.33 33.33
CA PRO A 456 -4.66 -21.10 34.70
C PRO A 456 -5.84 -21.20 35.68
N GLY A 457 -5.68 -21.99 36.74
CA GLY A 457 -6.70 -22.13 37.80
C GLY A 457 -6.76 -20.97 38.79
N ALA A 458 -5.74 -20.11 38.83
CA ALA A 458 -5.66 -18.95 39.71
C ALA A 458 -5.01 -17.77 38.97
N ALA A 459 -5.27 -16.55 39.43
CA ALA A 459 -4.61 -15.36 38.91
C ALA A 459 -3.13 -15.33 39.31
N THR A 460 -2.28 -14.85 38.41
CA THR A 460 -0.86 -14.59 38.67
C THR A 460 -0.66 -13.12 39.06
N SER A 461 0.33 -12.83 39.89
CA SER A 461 0.74 -11.42 40.05
C SER A 461 1.49 -10.95 38.80
N ASN A 462 1.68 -9.63 38.68
CA ASN A 462 2.51 -9.05 37.62
C ASN A 462 3.94 -9.60 37.70
N SER A 463 4.71 -9.45 36.62
CA SER A 463 6.14 -9.73 36.64
C SER A 463 6.92 -8.61 37.32
N LEU A 464 8.04 -8.96 37.98
CA LEU A 464 9.04 -8.00 38.42
C LEU A 464 10.03 -7.78 37.27
N VAL A 465 10.00 -6.59 36.66
CA VAL A 465 10.96 -6.17 35.63
C VAL A 465 11.93 -5.17 36.27
N THR A 466 13.22 -5.50 36.32
CA THR A 466 14.23 -4.73 37.05
C THR A 466 15.64 -5.01 36.51
N THR A 467 16.67 -4.35 37.03
CA THR A 467 18.08 -4.69 36.75
C THR A 467 18.74 -5.41 37.92
N ILE A 468 19.85 -6.11 37.64
CA ILE A 468 20.75 -6.71 38.64
C ILE A 468 21.72 -5.63 39.13
N ALA A 469 21.69 -5.33 40.42
CA ALA A 469 22.65 -4.41 41.05
C ALA A 469 23.99 -5.10 41.35
N SER A 470 23.96 -6.34 41.86
CA SER A 470 25.16 -7.13 42.18
C SER A 470 24.86 -8.64 42.29
N GLY A 471 25.90 -9.47 42.40
CA GLY A 471 25.78 -10.91 42.64
C GLY A 471 25.78 -11.79 41.38
N ALA A 472 25.94 -11.21 40.19
CA ALA A 472 26.07 -11.94 38.93
C ALA A 472 27.18 -13.03 38.99
N GLY A 473 26.94 -14.16 38.32
CA GLY A 473 27.82 -15.33 38.37
C GLY A 473 27.65 -16.22 39.62
N THR A 474 26.77 -15.85 40.55
CA THR A 474 26.44 -16.64 41.74
C THR A 474 24.97 -17.09 41.72
N THR A 475 24.54 -17.83 42.76
CA THR A 475 23.12 -18.18 42.97
C THR A 475 22.35 -17.11 43.75
N SER A 476 22.96 -15.98 44.14
CA SER A 476 22.29 -14.92 44.90
C SER A 476 22.47 -13.59 44.20
N LEU A 477 21.38 -13.05 43.65
CA LEU A 477 21.36 -11.76 42.99
C LEU A 477 20.78 -10.70 43.92
N THR A 478 21.38 -9.52 43.93
CA THR A 478 20.74 -8.30 44.46
C THR A 478 20.16 -7.52 43.30
N LEU A 479 18.86 -7.31 43.29
CA LEU A 479 18.12 -6.58 42.26
C LEU A 479 17.96 -5.10 42.63
N ALA A 480 17.78 -4.24 41.64
CA ALA A 480 17.56 -2.81 41.84
C ALA A 480 16.18 -2.47 42.45
N ALA A 481 15.16 -3.28 42.15
CA ALA A 481 13.82 -3.16 42.72
C ALA A 481 13.46 -4.37 43.58
N ALA A 482 12.70 -4.14 44.65
CA ALA A 482 12.20 -5.20 45.51
C ALA A 482 10.99 -5.90 44.86
N ALA A 483 10.87 -7.21 45.07
CA ALA A 483 9.66 -7.93 44.69
C ALA A 483 8.45 -7.43 45.51
N SER A 484 7.29 -7.37 44.89
CA SER A 484 6.04 -7.06 45.60
C SER A 484 5.31 -8.32 46.05
N THR A 485 5.53 -9.45 45.37
CA THR A 485 4.92 -10.74 45.68
C THR A 485 6.01 -11.80 45.88
N THR A 486 5.82 -12.65 46.89
CA THR A 486 6.73 -13.79 47.13
C THR A 486 6.53 -14.86 46.08
N VAL A 487 7.61 -15.32 45.45
CA VAL A 487 7.61 -16.48 44.55
C VAL A 487 8.70 -17.47 44.94
N ALA A 488 8.44 -18.76 44.72
CA ALA A 488 9.41 -19.84 44.94
C ALA A 488 9.62 -20.59 43.62
N GLY A 489 10.81 -20.45 43.03
CA GLY A 489 11.15 -21.15 41.78
C GLY A 489 10.44 -20.62 40.53
N ALA A 490 10.09 -19.34 40.48
CA ALA A 490 9.56 -18.70 39.28
C ALA A 490 10.64 -18.60 38.19
N THR A 491 10.27 -18.64 36.92
CA THR A 491 11.24 -18.41 35.84
C THR A 491 11.79 -16.99 35.91
N ILE A 492 13.12 -16.87 35.79
CA ILE A 492 13.83 -15.60 35.62
C ILE A 492 14.50 -15.59 34.25
N LEU A 493 14.30 -14.52 33.48
CA LEU A 493 14.92 -14.36 32.17
C LEU A 493 15.73 -13.06 32.09
N PHE A 494 16.77 -13.07 31.26
CA PHE A 494 17.44 -11.85 30.80
C PHE A 494 16.45 -11.03 29.96
N ASP A 495 16.45 -9.72 30.15
CA ASP A 495 15.51 -8.83 29.48
C ASP A 495 16.10 -7.44 29.28
N ASN A 496 16.23 -6.97 28.04
CA ASN A 496 16.73 -5.62 27.78
C ASN A 496 15.69 -4.52 28.07
N ALA A 497 14.39 -4.85 28.23
CA ALA A 497 13.34 -3.85 28.40
C ALA A 497 13.63 -2.76 29.45
N PRO A 498 14.03 -3.07 30.71
CA PRO A 498 14.30 -2.04 31.71
C PRO A 498 15.50 -1.15 31.34
N ASN A 499 16.57 -1.72 30.77
CA ASN A 499 17.73 -0.94 30.34
C ASN A 499 17.39 -0.05 29.14
N ILE A 500 16.63 -0.55 28.16
CA ILE A 500 16.19 0.23 27.00
C ILE A 500 15.34 1.42 27.46
N LEU A 501 14.38 1.21 28.36
CA LEU A 501 13.54 2.29 28.88
C LEU A 501 14.36 3.35 29.64
N SER A 502 15.35 2.91 30.42
CA SER A 502 16.22 3.80 31.18
C SER A 502 17.09 4.73 30.32
N THR A 503 17.40 4.33 29.08
CA THR A 503 18.16 5.14 28.12
C THR A 503 17.26 5.90 27.12
N ALA A 504 16.11 5.35 26.77
CA ALA A 504 15.17 6.01 25.86
C ALA A 504 14.63 7.33 26.43
N THR A 505 14.32 7.35 27.73
CA THR A 505 13.80 8.56 28.42
C THR A 505 14.77 9.75 28.37
N PRO A 506 16.05 9.63 28.80
CA PRO A 506 17.00 10.73 28.70
C PRO A 506 17.37 11.07 27.24
N THR A 507 17.28 10.10 26.32
CA THR A 507 17.49 10.38 24.88
C THR A 507 16.47 11.40 24.36
N VAL A 508 15.17 11.19 24.67
CA VAL A 508 14.11 12.14 24.29
C VAL A 508 14.33 13.50 24.95
N GLN A 509 14.64 13.53 26.25
CA GLN A 509 14.92 14.79 26.96
C GLN A 509 16.10 15.58 26.37
N GLY A 510 17.10 14.87 25.83
CA GLY A 510 18.26 15.46 25.17
C GLY A 510 18.07 15.77 23.68
N ASN A 511 16.88 15.56 23.10
CA ASN A 511 16.62 15.61 21.66
C ASN A 511 17.62 14.76 20.83
N GLY A 512 18.05 13.62 21.40
CA GLY A 512 19.01 12.71 20.79
C GLY A 512 18.36 11.64 19.92
N THR A 513 19.21 10.77 19.37
CA THR A 513 18.79 9.53 18.71
C THR A 513 19.32 8.34 19.50
N LEU A 514 18.46 7.36 19.82
CA LEU A 514 18.85 6.13 20.50
C LEU A 514 19.44 5.15 19.49
N TYR A 515 20.70 4.77 19.67
CA TYR A 515 21.42 3.90 18.75
C TYR A 515 21.60 2.48 19.30
N PHE A 516 21.24 1.48 18.50
CA PHE A 516 21.47 0.07 18.78
C PHE A 516 22.56 -0.49 17.85
N PRO A 517 23.82 -0.61 18.29
CA PRO A 517 24.90 -1.09 17.43
C PRO A 517 24.72 -2.55 17.01
N VAL A 518 25.41 -2.94 15.93
CA VAL A 518 25.55 -4.35 15.57
C VAL A 518 26.43 -5.06 16.62
N SER A 519 26.07 -6.29 16.99
CA SER A 519 26.92 -7.12 17.85
C SER A 519 28.10 -7.67 17.06
N THR A 520 29.29 -7.67 17.65
CA THR A 520 30.48 -8.32 17.07
C THR A 520 30.41 -9.85 17.17
N THR A 521 29.46 -10.39 17.94
CA THR A 521 29.22 -11.83 18.08
C THR A 521 28.07 -12.25 17.18
N ALA A 522 28.33 -13.19 16.26
CA ALA A 522 27.31 -13.73 15.37
C ALA A 522 26.13 -14.33 16.16
N ASN A 523 24.92 -14.27 15.58
CA ASN A 523 23.69 -14.82 16.16
C ASN A 523 23.37 -14.34 17.58
N THR A 524 23.56 -13.04 17.85
CA THR A 524 23.13 -12.42 19.11
C THR A 524 22.13 -11.30 18.86
N PHE A 525 21.20 -11.12 19.80
CA PHE A 525 20.04 -10.26 19.65
C PHE A 525 19.78 -9.44 20.91
N TYR A 526 19.22 -8.25 20.74
CA TYR A 526 18.59 -7.49 21.81
C TYR A 526 17.27 -8.17 22.17
N VAL A 527 17.33 -9.08 23.15
CA VAL A 527 16.18 -9.85 23.62
C VAL A 527 15.30 -8.99 24.52
N VAL A 528 13.99 -9.00 24.26
CA VAL A 528 12.94 -8.35 25.06
C VAL A 528 11.96 -9.42 25.53
N ASN A 529 11.95 -9.69 26.83
CA ASN A 529 11.14 -10.73 27.48
C ASN A 529 9.96 -10.14 28.28
N SER A 530 9.87 -8.81 28.39
CA SER A 530 8.72 -8.11 28.97
C SER A 530 8.21 -6.97 28.09
N TYR A 531 6.96 -6.60 28.31
CA TYR A 531 6.31 -5.52 27.58
C TYR A 531 7.08 -4.19 27.75
N LEU A 532 7.47 -3.58 26.64
CA LEU A 532 8.31 -2.38 26.63
C LEU A 532 7.55 -1.22 26.00
N THR A 533 7.13 -0.25 26.81
CA THR A 533 6.58 1.02 26.31
C THR A 533 7.70 2.03 26.09
N LEU A 534 7.90 2.43 24.83
CA LEU A 534 8.85 3.48 24.49
C LEU A 534 8.21 4.88 24.59
N PRO A 535 8.96 5.91 25.02
CA PRO A 535 8.46 7.27 25.12
C PRO A 535 8.09 7.87 23.75
N ALA A 536 7.15 8.82 23.76
CA ALA A 536 6.77 9.59 22.56
C ALA A 536 7.96 10.39 22.03
N TYR A 537 7.95 10.73 20.74
CA TYR A 537 8.99 11.51 20.05
C TYR A 537 10.38 10.85 20.00
N LEU A 538 10.52 9.59 20.39
CA LEU A 538 11.78 8.88 20.34
C LEU A 538 12.24 8.67 18.88
N ALA A 539 13.49 9.04 18.61
CA ALA A 539 14.21 8.65 17.40
C ALA A 539 15.12 7.46 17.69
N ILE A 540 15.06 6.42 16.86
CA ILE A 540 15.83 5.19 17.00
C ILE A 540 16.65 4.98 15.72
N SER A 541 17.93 4.64 15.89
CA SER A 541 18.81 4.14 14.84
C SER A 541 19.23 2.72 15.18
N GLN A 542 18.84 1.75 14.38
CA GLN A 542 19.04 0.32 14.63
C GLN A 542 20.04 -0.26 13.64
N ALA A 543 21.15 -0.81 14.13
CA ALA A 543 22.04 -1.67 13.38
C ALA A 543 21.98 -3.13 13.85
N GLY A 544 21.79 -3.38 15.16
CA GLY A 544 21.66 -4.73 15.70
C GLY A 544 20.23 -5.29 15.66
N ASN A 545 20.11 -6.60 15.84
CA ASN A 545 18.86 -7.35 15.69
C ASN A 545 18.08 -7.43 17.02
N PHE A 546 16.75 -7.32 16.96
CA PHE A 546 15.86 -7.48 18.13
C PHE A 546 15.18 -8.84 18.14
N TYR A 547 15.00 -9.43 19.32
CA TYR A 547 14.27 -10.69 19.48
C TYR A 547 13.16 -10.51 20.53
N LEU A 548 11.92 -10.44 20.06
CA LEU A 548 10.77 -10.00 20.85
C LEU A 548 9.97 -11.22 21.32
N ASN A 549 10.12 -11.56 22.60
CA ASN A 549 9.28 -12.55 23.27
C ASN A 549 8.04 -11.92 23.93
N ASP A 550 8.03 -10.60 24.10
CA ASP A 550 6.86 -9.78 24.43
C ASP A 550 6.87 -8.46 23.63
N THR A 551 5.77 -7.73 23.64
CA THR A 551 5.51 -6.61 22.72
C THR A 551 6.30 -5.35 23.05
N ILE A 552 6.80 -4.67 22.00
CA ILE A 552 7.26 -3.28 22.09
C ILE A 552 6.11 -2.35 21.69
N GLU A 553 5.77 -1.42 22.57
CA GLU A 553 4.81 -0.37 22.31
C GLU A 553 5.49 0.93 21.88
N LEU A 554 5.08 1.45 20.73
CA LEU A 554 5.49 2.75 20.23
C LEU A 554 4.44 3.81 20.60
N SER A 555 4.88 4.80 21.36
CA SER A 555 4.11 6.02 21.61
C SER A 555 4.09 6.94 20.36
N GLY A 556 3.21 7.94 20.33
CA GLY A 556 3.04 8.82 19.16
C GLY A 556 4.33 9.52 18.71
N ALA A 557 4.41 9.82 17.41
CA ALA A 557 5.53 10.51 16.74
C ALA A 557 6.92 9.85 16.87
N THR A 558 6.98 8.52 17.06
CA THR A 558 8.23 7.76 17.02
C THR A 558 8.79 7.67 15.60
N ARG A 559 10.12 7.79 15.48
CA ARG A 559 10.86 7.57 14.23
C ARG A 559 11.86 6.43 14.43
N TRP A 560 11.72 5.36 13.67
CA TRP A 560 12.63 4.21 13.74
C TRP A 560 13.34 4.03 12.40
N PHE A 561 14.65 4.16 12.40
CA PHE A 561 15.49 3.99 11.22
C PHE A 561 16.39 2.78 11.41
N GLY A 562 16.35 1.82 10.51
CA GLY A 562 17.42 0.85 10.38
C GLY A 562 18.60 1.46 9.63
N ASN A 563 19.81 1.16 10.10
CA ASN A 563 21.04 1.64 9.48
C ASN A 563 21.26 0.89 8.16
N LEU A 564 21.41 1.65 7.06
CA LEU A 564 21.62 1.15 5.69
C LEU A 564 23.05 0.66 5.43
N THR A 565 23.94 0.68 6.43
CA THR A 565 25.26 0.03 6.32
C THR A 565 25.10 -1.48 6.07
N PRO A 566 25.98 -2.12 5.28
CA PRO A 566 25.90 -3.55 4.98
C PRO A 566 25.72 -4.38 6.25
N GLN A 567 24.58 -5.05 6.36
CA GLN A 567 24.28 -5.97 7.46
C GLN A 567 24.76 -7.38 7.09
N ALA A 568 25.22 -8.14 8.09
CA ALA A 568 25.59 -9.53 7.88
C ALA A 568 24.32 -10.38 7.64
N GLY A 569 24.24 -11.05 6.50
CA GLY A 569 23.15 -11.98 6.16
C GLY A 569 22.62 -11.79 4.74
N SER A 570 22.16 -12.86 4.12
CA SER A 570 21.51 -12.77 2.80
C SER A 570 20.12 -12.16 2.96
N PRO A 571 19.74 -11.18 2.11
CA PRO A 571 18.38 -10.65 2.10
C PRO A 571 17.37 -11.80 1.83
N PRO A 572 16.18 -11.78 2.45
CA PRO A 572 15.12 -12.74 2.11
C PRO A 572 14.83 -12.71 0.61
N ALA A 573 14.51 -13.86 0.03
CA ALA A 573 14.01 -13.90 -1.35
C ALA A 573 12.81 -12.96 -1.51
N PHE A 574 12.74 -12.23 -2.63
CA PHE A 574 11.70 -11.22 -2.93
C PHE A 574 11.71 -9.96 -2.06
N SER A 575 12.64 -9.82 -1.11
CA SER A 575 12.90 -8.53 -0.48
C SER A 575 13.60 -7.57 -1.45
N PHE A 576 13.47 -6.27 -1.19
CA PHE A 576 14.17 -5.26 -1.99
C PHE A 576 15.64 -5.14 -1.58
N GLU A 577 15.91 -5.15 -0.26
CA GLU A 577 17.26 -5.10 0.32
C GLU A 577 17.27 -5.86 1.66
N GLY A 578 18.48 -6.08 2.21
CA GLY A 578 18.67 -6.64 3.54
C GLY A 578 18.63 -5.54 4.61
N TYR A 579 17.77 -5.70 5.61
CA TYR A 579 17.59 -4.74 6.70
C TYR A 579 17.88 -5.36 8.07
N PRO A 580 18.34 -4.56 9.06
CA PRO A 580 18.40 -5.01 10.45
C PRO A 580 17.01 -5.49 10.90
N GLY A 581 16.98 -6.61 11.61
CA GLY A 581 15.73 -7.32 11.83
C GLY A 581 15.11 -7.11 13.22
N ILE A 582 13.79 -7.24 13.27
CA ILE A 582 12.96 -7.33 14.46
C ILE A 582 12.20 -8.65 14.37
N TRP A 583 12.57 -9.61 15.22
CA TRP A 583 11.92 -10.92 15.26
C TRP A 583 10.75 -10.88 16.22
N SER A 584 9.53 -10.99 15.70
CA SER A 584 8.34 -11.30 16.48
C SER A 584 8.39 -12.78 16.85
N ALA A 585 9.13 -13.10 17.91
CA ALA A 585 9.46 -14.48 18.27
C ALA A 585 8.30 -15.18 18.98
N LYS A 586 7.86 -14.59 20.10
CA LYS A 586 6.70 -15.03 20.89
C LYS A 586 5.71 -13.89 21.13
N ALA A 587 6.15 -12.66 20.86
CA ALA A 587 5.30 -11.48 20.89
C ALA A 587 4.28 -11.54 19.74
N ASN A 588 3.00 -11.36 20.06
CA ASN A 588 1.94 -11.21 19.09
C ASN A 588 0.95 -10.15 19.63
N PRO A 589 1.01 -8.89 19.13
CA PRO A 589 1.91 -8.43 18.08
C PRO A 589 3.37 -8.25 18.57
N GLY A 590 4.34 -8.30 17.66
CA GLY A 590 5.72 -7.90 17.96
C GLY A 590 5.82 -6.42 18.36
N MET A 591 5.16 -5.57 17.60
CA MET A 591 5.09 -4.13 17.80
C MET A 591 3.65 -3.65 17.84
N TYR A 592 3.33 -2.79 18.81
CA TYR A 592 2.02 -2.18 18.96
C TYR A 592 2.15 -0.67 19.00
N SER A 593 1.19 0.07 18.43
CA SER A 593 1.06 1.49 18.69
C SER A 593 -0.41 1.84 18.89
N PRO A 594 -0.82 2.38 20.06
CA PRO A 594 -2.19 2.81 20.32
C PRO A 594 -2.57 4.12 19.59
N GLY A 595 -1.60 4.77 18.92
CA GLY A 595 -1.78 6.03 18.21
C GLY A 595 -0.58 6.32 17.32
N PHE A 596 -0.54 5.69 16.14
CA PHE A 596 0.57 5.82 15.19
C PHE A 596 0.41 7.07 14.32
N SER A 597 0.53 8.23 14.97
CA SER A 597 0.38 9.55 14.37
C SER A 597 1.74 10.20 14.08
N ALA A 598 1.96 10.64 12.84
CA ALA A 598 3.19 11.28 12.37
C ALA A 598 4.46 10.45 12.68
N SER A 599 4.30 9.13 12.70
CA SER A 599 5.36 8.16 12.98
C SER A 599 5.90 7.56 11.68
N ALA A 600 7.19 7.22 11.67
CA ALA A 600 7.83 6.62 10.51
C ALA A 600 8.76 5.47 10.91
N ILE A 601 8.70 4.37 10.16
CA ILE A 601 9.62 3.24 10.28
C ILE A 601 10.27 3.04 8.93
N ARG A 602 11.60 3.03 8.89
CA ARG A 602 12.35 2.92 7.65
C ARG A 602 13.53 1.96 7.74
N GLY A 603 13.76 1.18 6.68
CA GLY A 603 14.96 0.34 6.57
C GLY A 603 15.02 -0.80 7.59
N VAL A 604 13.88 -1.39 7.96
CA VAL A 604 13.80 -2.45 8.99
C VAL A 604 13.13 -3.71 8.41
N GLY A 605 13.62 -4.88 8.78
CA GLY A 605 12.97 -6.16 8.47
C GLY A 605 12.22 -6.71 9.68
N PHE A 606 10.98 -7.14 9.51
CA PHE A 606 10.22 -7.89 10.49
C PHE A 606 10.25 -9.38 10.13
N PHE A 607 10.50 -10.22 11.12
CA PHE A 607 10.64 -11.66 10.94
C PHE A 607 9.78 -12.42 11.93
N SER A 608 9.17 -13.52 11.50
CA SER A 608 8.45 -14.41 12.42
C SER A 608 9.40 -15.40 13.08
N GLY A 609 9.37 -15.48 14.41
CA GLY A 609 9.91 -16.64 15.14
C GLY A 609 8.84 -17.68 15.50
N ALA A 610 7.56 -17.40 15.23
CA ALA A 610 6.46 -18.35 15.38
C ALA A 610 6.15 -19.06 14.06
N THR A 611 5.88 -20.37 14.11
CA THR A 611 5.54 -21.19 12.92
C THR A 611 4.18 -20.86 12.34
N ASN A 612 3.28 -20.27 13.12
CA ASN A 612 1.95 -19.87 12.70
C ASN A 612 1.44 -18.68 13.53
N ASN A 613 0.41 -18.01 13.02
CA ASN A 613 -0.33 -16.95 13.71
C ASN A 613 0.60 -15.85 14.27
N SER A 614 1.46 -15.31 13.41
CA SER A 614 2.36 -14.20 13.75
C SER A 614 1.80 -12.87 13.28
N ILE A 615 1.86 -11.85 14.14
CA ILE A 615 1.54 -10.46 13.80
C ILE A 615 2.75 -9.62 14.15
N HIS A 616 3.32 -8.94 13.15
CA HIS A 616 4.51 -8.12 13.37
C HIS A 616 4.14 -6.76 13.94
N ALA A 617 3.11 -6.12 13.39
CA ALA A 617 2.73 -4.77 13.78
C ALA A 617 1.21 -4.56 13.76
N ILE A 618 0.70 -4.00 14.86
CA ILE A 618 -0.65 -3.44 14.94
C ILE A 618 -0.53 -1.95 15.20
N LEU A 619 -1.01 -1.15 14.24
CA LEU A 619 -0.95 0.31 14.30
C LEU A 619 -2.39 0.86 14.40
N ASP A 620 -2.72 1.35 15.58
CA ASP A 620 -4.00 1.99 15.85
C ASP A 620 -3.92 3.47 15.50
N TYR A 621 -5.02 3.98 14.97
CA TYR A 621 -5.18 5.39 14.60
C TYR A 621 -4.01 5.87 13.71
N ALA A 622 -3.65 5.03 12.72
CA ALA A 622 -2.57 5.30 11.78
C ALA A 622 -2.88 6.58 10.98
N PHE A 623 -2.14 7.65 11.29
CA PHE A 623 -2.30 8.99 10.74
C PHE A 623 -0.95 9.51 10.28
N GLY A 624 -0.80 9.84 9.00
CA GLY A 624 0.50 10.23 8.47
C GLY A 624 1.56 9.14 8.62
N ALA A 625 1.12 7.87 8.69
CA ALA A 625 1.99 6.73 8.92
C ALA A 625 2.88 6.51 7.68
N THR A 626 4.18 6.37 7.89
CA THR A 626 5.13 6.05 6.81
C THR A 626 5.90 4.78 7.14
N LEU A 627 5.78 3.76 6.29
CA LEU A 627 6.67 2.60 6.26
C LEU A 627 7.44 2.64 4.94
N ASP A 628 8.76 2.72 5.01
CA ASP A 628 9.63 2.93 3.84
C ASP A 628 10.80 1.95 3.86
N SER A 629 11.01 1.14 2.81
CA SER A 629 12.05 0.12 2.81
C SER A 629 11.88 -0.86 3.99
N VAL A 630 10.72 -1.52 4.05
CA VAL A 630 10.36 -2.44 5.14
C VAL A 630 10.00 -3.81 4.58
N ASN A 631 10.58 -4.87 5.14
CA ASN A 631 10.23 -6.24 4.81
C ASN A 631 9.43 -6.86 5.94
N PHE A 632 8.39 -7.62 5.63
CA PHE A 632 7.65 -8.47 6.56
C PHE A 632 7.78 -9.91 6.09
N SER A 633 8.44 -10.76 6.88
CA SER A 633 8.79 -12.12 6.49
C SER A 633 8.22 -13.15 7.46
N GLY A 634 7.62 -14.19 6.90
CA GLY A 634 7.14 -15.35 7.64
C GLY A 634 8.27 -16.23 8.18
N SER A 635 7.87 -17.33 8.82
CA SER A 635 8.75 -18.31 9.44
C SER A 635 9.45 -19.26 8.47
N GLY A 636 9.02 -19.29 7.20
CA GLY A 636 9.42 -20.30 6.22
C GLY A 636 8.73 -21.65 6.41
N SER A 637 7.74 -21.75 7.31
CA SER A 637 7.01 -22.98 7.60
C SER A 637 5.77 -23.16 6.71
N ALA A 638 5.57 -24.36 6.17
CA ALA A 638 4.32 -24.70 5.46
C ALA A 638 3.07 -24.73 6.38
N SER A 639 3.26 -24.60 7.70
CA SER A 639 2.19 -24.55 8.71
C SER A 639 1.72 -23.13 9.04
N GLU A 640 2.24 -22.10 8.36
CA GLU A 640 1.91 -20.70 8.65
C GLU A 640 0.55 -20.30 8.06
N TYR A 641 -0.57 -20.83 8.55
CA TYR A 641 -1.89 -20.51 8.00
C TYR A 641 -2.42 -19.13 8.39
N MET A 642 -2.13 -18.62 9.59
CA MET A 642 -2.84 -17.49 10.20
C MET A 642 -1.99 -16.24 10.43
N ALA A 643 -0.78 -16.17 9.85
CA ALA A 643 0.04 -14.97 9.97
C ALA A 643 -0.58 -13.76 9.23
N MET A 644 -0.66 -12.64 9.93
CA MET A 644 -1.13 -11.33 9.46
C MET A 644 -0.11 -10.28 9.87
N PHE A 645 0.82 -9.99 8.99
CA PHE A 645 2.03 -9.24 9.35
C PHE A 645 1.76 -7.80 9.77
N LEU A 646 0.92 -7.10 9.02
CA LEU A 646 0.59 -5.72 9.29
C LEU A 646 -0.92 -5.57 9.44
N ASN A 647 -1.35 -4.93 10.52
CA ASN A 647 -2.75 -4.57 10.74
C ASN A 647 -2.85 -3.08 11.06
N PHE A 648 -3.50 -2.34 10.18
CA PHE A 648 -3.87 -0.95 10.41
C PHE A 648 -5.31 -0.88 10.91
N ARG A 649 -5.49 -0.33 12.10
CA ARG A 649 -6.82 -0.05 12.67
C ARG A 649 -7.02 1.45 12.63
N GLY A 650 -7.67 1.94 11.57
CA GLY A 650 -7.90 3.37 11.32
C GLY A 650 -9.30 3.83 11.71
N ASP A 651 -9.49 5.15 11.73
CA ASP A 651 -10.63 5.82 12.36
C ASP A 651 -12.01 5.42 11.76
N VAL A 652 -12.99 5.17 12.64
CA VAL A 652 -14.39 4.91 12.30
C VAL A 652 -15.07 6.06 11.55
N ALA A 653 -14.56 7.29 11.67
CA ALA A 653 -15.07 8.47 10.94
C ALA A 653 -14.53 8.61 9.50
N ASN A 654 -13.52 7.81 9.11
CA ASN A 654 -12.94 7.73 7.77
C ASN A 654 -12.59 9.09 7.13
N THR A 655 -11.82 9.90 7.85
CA THR A 655 -11.29 11.19 7.35
C THR A 655 -10.02 10.99 6.54
N SER A 656 -9.87 11.78 5.47
CA SER A 656 -8.88 11.70 4.37
C SER A 656 -7.41 11.89 4.78
N TYR A 657 -6.88 11.07 5.66
CA TYR A 657 -5.48 11.14 6.09
C TYR A 657 -4.59 10.20 5.28
N SER A 658 -3.45 10.70 4.83
CA SER A 658 -2.51 9.98 3.96
C SER A 658 -1.60 9.06 4.75
N ASN A 659 -1.72 7.76 4.52
CA ASN A 659 -0.78 6.73 4.96
C ASN A 659 0.04 6.24 3.76
N GLN A 660 1.34 5.98 3.95
CA GLN A 660 2.28 5.66 2.88
C GLN A 660 3.07 4.39 3.18
N LEU A 661 3.00 3.44 2.25
CA LEU A 661 3.90 2.29 2.15
C LEU A 661 4.81 2.49 0.94
N ARG A 662 6.11 2.60 1.15
CA ARG A 662 7.10 2.86 0.10
C ARG A 662 8.11 1.72 0.12
N THR A 663 8.26 1.00 -1.00
CA THR A 663 9.19 -0.15 -1.09
C THR A 663 8.99 -1.13 0.09
N VAL A 664 7.83 -1.79 0.11
CA VAL A 664 7.47 -2.74 1.18
C VAL A 664 7.36 -4.16 0.63
N ALA A 665 7.87 -5.16 1.33
CA ALA A 665 7.70 -6.55 0.95
C ALA A 665 6.89 -7.32 2.00
N PHE A 666 5.93 -8.14 1.56
CA PHE A 666 5.19 -9.09 2.39
C PHE A 666 5.48 -10.49 1.87
N ILE A 667 6.27 -11.24 2.64
CA ILE A 667 6.87 -12.50 2.22
C ILE A 667 6.44 -13.60 3.21
N PRO A 668 5.16 -13.99 3.22
CA PRO A 668 4.70 -15.11 4.04
C PRO A 668 5.28 -16.42 3.52
N SER A 669 5.23 -17.43 4.38
CA SER A 669 5.64 -18.78 4.04
C SER A 669 4.71 -19.36 2.97
N THR A 670 5.25 -20.16 2.06
CA THR A 670 4.45 -20.84 1.04
C THR A 670 3.55 -21.86 1.69
N VAL A 671 2.24 -21.68 1.52
CA VAL A 671 1.19 -22.60 1.99
C VAL A 671 0.37 -23.10 0.78
N ALA A 672 -0.27 -24.27 0.92
CA ALA A 672 -1.05 -24.84 -0.18
C ALA A 672 -2.22 -23.93 -0.60
N THR A 673 -2.54 -23.90 -1.90
CA THR A 673 -3.61 -23.05 -2.44
C THR A 673 -4.96 -23.33 -1.78
N GLY A 674 -5.58 -22.25 -1.29
CA GLY A 674 -6.82 -22.21 -0.52
C GLY A 674 -6.82 -23.03 0.77
N SER A 675 -5.66 -23.14 1.41
CA SER A 675 -5.55 -23.60 2.79
C SER A 675 -5.82 -22.50 3.83
N SER A 676 -5.74 -21.22 3.45
CA SER A 676 -5.99 -20.07 4.33
C SER A 676 -6.37 -18.84 3.53
N MET A 677 -7.21 -17.99 4.10
CA MET A 677 -7.61 -16.69 3.51
C MET A 677 -7.09 -15.50 4.29
N THR A 678 -6.10 -15.74 5.17
CA THR A 678 -5.55 -14.69 6.03
C THR A 678 -4.67 -13.79 5.19
N PRO A 679 -4.91 -12.47 5.15
CA PRO A 679 -4.10 -11.55 4.37
C PRO A 679 -2.76 -11.26 5.05
N SER A 680 -1.73 -10.92 4.25
CA SER A 680 -0.46 -10.44 4.81
C SER A 680 -0.59 -9.03 5.40
N PHE A 681 -1.44 -8.21 4.78
CA PHE A 681 -1.74 -6.86 5.23
C PHE A 681 -3.26 -6.68 5.35
N TYR A 682 -3.71 -6.38 6.56
CA TYR A 682 -5.10 -6.02 6.83
C TYR A 682 -5.21 -4.52 7.12
N CYS A 683 -5.87 -3.81 6.22
CA CYS A 683 -6.27 -2.44 6.40
C CYS A 683 -7.73 -2.38 6.84
N ASN A 684 -7.98 -2.00 8.09
CA ASN A 684 -9.31 -1.85 8.67
C ASN A 684 -9.60 -0.35 8.93
N GLY A 685 -10.18 0.34 7.95
CA GLY A 685 -10.53 1.76 8.07
C GLY A 685 -9.37 2.75 7.90
N CYS A 686 -8.38 2.48 7.04
CA CYS A 686 -7.14 3.28 6.99
C CYS A 686 -7.22 4.62 6.23
N GLY A 687 -8.38 5.07 5.78
CA GLY A 687 -8.51 6.31 5.01
C GLY A 687 -7.78 6.27 3.66
N LEU A 688 -6.91 7.25 3.39
CA LEU A 688 -6.11 7.27 2.17
C LEU A 688 -4.83 6.44 2.37
N LEU A 689 -4.65 5.41 1.55
CA LEU A 689 -3.47 4.56 1.55
C LEU A 689 -2.79 4.59 0.19
N THR A 690 -1.53 5.02 0.15
CA THR A 690 -0.69 4.95 -1.04
C THR A 690 0.41 3.93 -0.84
N ILE A 691 0.54 3.03 -1.81
CA ILE A 691 1.57 2.01 -1.91
C ILE A 691 2.38 2.30 -3.18
N ASP A 692 3.60 2.83 -3.02
CA ASP A 692 4.45 3.19 -4.16
C ASP A 692 5.03 1.94 -4.82
N ARG A 693 5.53 0.99 -4.03
CA ARG A 693 6.11 -0.26 -4.52
C ARG A 693 5.91 -1.37 -3.50
N VAL A 694 5.34 -2.50 -3.94
CA VAL A 694 5.12 -3.66 -3.08
C VAL A 694 5.46 -5.00 -3.73
N ASN A 695 6.20 -5.85 -3.02
CA ASN A 695 6.37 -7.27 -3.37
C ASN A 695 5.53 -8.13 -2.43
N LEU A 696 4.76 -9.05 -3.00
CA LEU A 696 3.91 -10.00 -2.29
C LEU A 696 4.27 -11.42 -2.73
N THR A 697 4.25 -12.37 -1.80
CA THR A 697 4.24 -13.80 -2.12
C THR A 697 3.06 -14.45 -1.42
N SER A 698 2.45 -15.48 -2.03
CA SER A 698 1.36 -16.30 -1.49
C SER A 698 0.06 -15.60 -1.08
N ARG A 699 0.07 -14.38 -0.54
CA ARG A 699 -1.10 -13.67 0.04
C ARG A 699 -1.15 -12.24 -0.42
N GLY A 700 -2.36 -11.75 -0.61
CA GLY A 700 -2.66 -10.36 -0.98
C GLY A 700 -2.97 -9.44 0.21
N ILE A 701 -3.53 -8.29 -0.16
CA ILE A 701 -3.92 -7.19 0.72
C ILE A 701 -5.43 -7.25 0.95
N PHE A 702 -5.87 -7.06 2.20
CA PHE A 702 -7.28 -6.93 2.53
C PHE A 702 -7.59 -5.50 2.96
N TYR A 703 -8.47 -4.82 2.22
CA TYR A 703 -8.87 -3.44 2.47
C TYR A 703 -10.35 -3.37 2.85
N ARG A 704 -10.61 -3.09 4.12
CA ARG A 704 -11.95 -2.82 4.64
C ARG A 704 -12.19 -1.33 4.75
N THR A 705 -13.19 -0.84 4.01
CA THR A 705 -13.72 0.52 4.17
C THR A 705 -14.91 0.51 5.11
N ILE A 706 -14.97 1.49 6.03
CA ILE A 706 -16.14 1.72 6.89
C ILE A 706 -17.10 2.67 6.16
N ASN A 707 -16.69 3.92 5.92
CA ASN A 707 -17.49 4.92 5.17
C ASN A 707 -16.89 5.28 3.79
N GLN A 708 -15.69 5.87 3.73
CA GLN A 708 -15.04 6.33 2.50
C GLN A 708 -13.55 5.98 2.43
N GLY A 709 -13.10 5.15 1.50
CA GLY A 709 -11.69 4.77 1.38
C GLY A 709 -11.05 5.22 0.07
N THR A 710 -9.73 5.40 0.06
CA THR A 710 -8.96 5.51 -1.18
C THR A 710 -7.68 4.69 -1.07
N LEU A 711 -7.41 3.86 -2.06
CA LEU A 711 -6.22 3.04 -2.20
C LEU A 711 -5.54 3.35 -3.53
N SER A 712 -4.23 3.58 -3.51
CA SER A 712 -3.42 3.67 -4.72
C SER A 712 -2.24 2.71 -4.61
N VAL A 713 -2.09 1.80 -5.57
CA VAL A 713 -0.91 0.94 -5.73
C VAL A 713 -0.25 1.29 -7.05
N GLN A 714 1.02 1.73 -7.04
CA GLN A 714 1.70 2.18 -8.26
C GLN A 714 2.47 1.09 -8.97
N THR A 715 3.28 0.31 -8.25
CA THR A 715 4.03 -0.82 -8.83
C THR A 715 3.96 -2.01 -7.89
N SER A 716 3.66 -3.19 -8.40
CA SER A 716 3.66 -4.37 -7.57
C SER A 716 3.98 -5.66 -8.30
N ARG A 717 4.46 -6.64 -7.54
CA ARG A 717 4.58 -8.03 -7.96
C ARG A 717 3.93 -8.92 -6.92
N LEU A 718 3.14 -9.89 -7.37
CA LEU A 718 2.68 -10.97 -6.52
C LEU A 718 3.02 -12.32 -7.16
N GLN A 719 3.74 -13.17 -6.42
CA GLN A 719 4.09 -14.53 -6.86
C GLN A 719 3.32 -15.61 -6.07
N GLY A 720 2.79 -16.62 -6.75
CA GLY A 720 2.28 -17.85 -6.13
C GLY A 720 1.04 -17.63 -5.26
N GLY A 721 0.20 -16.65 -5.61
CA GLY A 721 -0.95 -16.24 -4.78
C GLY A 721 -1.93 -17.37 -4.48
N ILE A 722 -2.42 -17.44 -3.24
CA ILE A 722 -3.48 -18.34 -2.79
C ILE A 722 -4.80 -17.61 -2.46
N ILE A 723 -4.78 -16.28 -2.55
CA ILE A 723 -5.92 -15.36 -2.44
C ILE A 723 -5.77 -14.23 -3.47
N PRO A 724 -6.84 -13.45 -3.73
CA PRO A 724 -6.77 -12.27 -4.59
C PRO A 724 -5.68 -11.28 -4.16
N PHE A 725 -5.10 -10.57 -5.13
CA PHE A 725 -4.08 -9.54 -4.85
C PHE A 725 -4.64 -8.47 -3.92
N LEU A 726 -5.87 -8.02 -4.20
CA LEU A 726 -6.61 -7.08 -3.38
C LEU A 726 -8.00 -7.63 -3.09
N THR A 727 -8.36 -7.70 -1.81
CA THR A 727 -9.73 -7.98 -1.37
C THR A 727 -10.36 -6.72 -0.80
N LEU A 728 -11.53 -6.36 -1.32
CA LEU A 728 -12.33 -5.23 -0.90
C LEU A 728 -13.48 -5.70 -0.02
N TYR A 729 -13.74 -4.97 1.06
CA TYR A 729 -14.86 -5.26 1.95
C TYR A 729 -15.48 -3.99 2.53
N SER A 730 -16.81 -3.96 2.59
CA SER A 730 -17.57 -3.11 3.50
C SER A 730 -18.76 -3.86 4.09
N GLY A 731 -19.02 -3.57 5.36
CA GLY A 731 -20.24 -3.97 6.06
C GLY A 731 -21.26 -2.84 6.18
N VAL A 732 -21.04 -1.71 5.51
CA VAL A 732 -21.89 -0.52 5.56
C VAL A 732 -22.50 -0.29 4.18
N ASN A 733 -23.82 -0.09 4.13
CA ASN A 733 -24.52 0.16 2.88
C ASN A 733 -24.14 1.53 2.31
N GLY A 734 -23.67 1.57 1.06
CA GLY A 734 -23.34 2.82 0.36
C GLY A 734 -21.95 3.37 0.69
N ALA A 735 -21.11 2.60 1.39
CA ALA A 735 -19.71 2.95 1.58
C ALA A 735 -19.03 3.17 0.22
N THR A 736 -18.12 4.14 0.14
CA THR A 736 -17.39 4.47 -1.09
C THR A 736 -15.95 3.99 -1.01
N LEU A 737 -15.42 3.45 -2.11
CA LEU A 737 -14.01 3.08 -2.20
C LEU A 737 -13.46 3.33 -3.60
N ASN A 738 -12.42 4.15 -3.68
CA ASN A 738 -11.66 4.36 -4.91
C ASN A 738 -10.35 3.59 -4.85
N ALA A 739 -10.14 2.63 -5.75
CA ALA A 739 -8.89 1.88 -5.84
C ALA A 739 -8.23 2.11 -7.21
N THR A 740 -7.03 2.66 -7.22
CA THR A 740 -6.19 2.75 -8.42
C THR A 740 -5.02 1.81 -8.29
N ILE A 741 -4.82 0.98 -9.31
CA ILE A 741 -3.85 -0.10 -9.29
C ILE A 741 -3.10 -0.07 -10.62
N LYS A 742 -1.80 0.12 -10.56
CA LYS A 742 -0.94 0.27 -11.74
C LYS A 742 0.23 -0.71 -11.69
N ASP A 743 0.76 -1.00 -12.88
CA ASP A 743 2.00 -1.75 -13.12
C ASP A 743 2.13 -2.97 -12.19
N ILE A 744 1.16 -3.90 -12.31
CA ILE A 744 1.14 -5.15 -11.55
C ILE A 744 1.66 -6.30 -12.41
N GLU A 745 2.62 -7.05 -11.86
CA GLU A 745 3.01 -8.37 -12.32
C GLU A 745 2.39 -9.46 -11.42
N LEU A 746 1.54 -10.31 -12.00
CA LEU A 746 0.96 -11.47 -11.33
C LEU A 746 1.63 -12.75 -11.83
N ASP A 747 2.57 -13.28 -11.06
CA ASP A 747 3.37 -14.46 -11.41
C ASP A 747 2.81 -15.71 -10.73
N THR A 748 2.41 -16.73 -11.52
CA THR A 748 1.89 -17.99 -10.98
C THR A 748 0.70 -17.76 -10.03
N MET A 749 -0.23 -16.90 -10.43
CA MET A 749 -1.36 -16.48 -9.60
C MET A 749 -2.71 -16.96 -10.18
N PRO A 750 -3.32 -18.03 -9.62
CA PRO A 750 -4.58 -18.61 -10.09
C PRO A 750 -5.82 -17.87 -9.52
N HIS A 751 -5.70 -16.60 -9.13
CA HIS A 751 -6.77 -15.82 -8.52
C HIS A 751 -6.94 -14.46 -9.19
N ALA A 752 -8.08 -13.82 -8.96
CA ALA A 752 -8.37 -12.49 -9.49
C ALA A 752 -7.43 -11.42 -8.91
N THR A 753 -7.20 -10.35 -9.65
CA THR A 753 -6.50 -9.16 -9.14
C THR A 753 -7.30 -8.52 -8.01
N VAL A 754 -8.62 -8.37 -8.19
CA VAL A 754 -9.50 -7.73 -7.21
C VAL A 754 -10.71 -8.61 -6.91
N ALA A 755 -11.02 -8.81 -5.62
CA ALA A 755 -12.26 -9.45 -5.19
C ALA A 755 -13.09 -8.49 -4.31
N ASN A 756 -14.37 -8.29 -4.64
CA ASN A 756 -15.30 -7.53 -3.80
C ASN A 756 -16.14 -8.49 -2.95
N LEU A 757 -15.79 -8.65 -1.67
CA LEU A 757 -16.46 -9.54 -0.74
C LEU A 757 -17.34 -8.81 0.26
N SER A 758 -17.79 -7.60 -0.09
CA SER A 758 -18.62 -6.77 0.79
C SER A 758 -19.94 -7.46 1.15
N SER A 759 -20.30 -7.46 2.43
CA SER A 759 -21.56 -8.05 2.88
C SER A 759 -22.76 -7.19 2.45
N LEU A 760 -22.57 -5.88 2.28
CA LEU A 760 -23.55 -4.93 1.73
C LEU A 760 -23.06 -4.27 0.43
N SER A 761 -23.87 -3.42 -0.20
CA SER A 761 -23.50 -2.69 -1.41
C SER A 761 -22.37 -1.69 -1.15
N LEU A 762 -21.32 -1.81 -1.96
CA LEU A 762 -20.14 -0.93 -1.96
C LEU A 762 -20.14 -0.12 -3.26
N ASN A 763 -20.11 1.21 -3.15
CA ASN A 763 -19.86 2.09 -4.29
C ASN A 763 -18.36 2.13 -4.58
N SER A 764 -17.90 1.19 -5.40
CA SER A 764 -16.48 1.03 -5.72
C SER A 764 -16.14 1.50 -7.13
N ALA A 765 -15.10 2.32 -7.23
CA ALA A 765 -14.45 2.66 -8.49
C ALA A 765 -13.05 2.04 -8.51
N VAL A 766 -12.82 1.08 -9.40
CA VAL A 766 -11.54 0.38 -9.56
C VAL A 766 -10.92 0.77 -10.90
N THR A 767 -9.66 1.17 -10.88
CA THR A 767 -8.87 1.47 -12.08
C THR A 767 -7.67 0.54 -12.13
N LEU A 768 -7.57 -0.29 -13.17
CA LEU A 768 -6.47 -1.21 -13.45
C LEU A 768 -5.69 -0.71 -14.67
N ILE A 769 -4.41 -0.40 -14.49
CA ILE A 769 -3.52 0.08 -15.57
C ILE A 769 -2.32 -0.85 -15.65
N ASN A 770 -2.00 -1.36 -16.85
CA ASN A 770 -0.85 -2.25 -17.08
C ASN A 770 -0.78 -3.46 -16.11
N SER A 771 -1.91 -4.14 -15.87
CA SER A 771 -1.89 -5.42 -15.15
C SER A 771 -1.53 -6.56 -16.11
N GLY A 772 -0.50 -7.34 -15.80
CA GLY A 772 0.00 -8.38 -16.69
C GLY A 772 0.31 -9.70 -15.96
N TYR A 773 0.08 -10.80 -16.68
CA TYR A 773 0.58 -12.13 -16.34
C TYR A 773 1.80 -12.42 -17.23
N PRO A 774 2.91 -12.97 -16.70
CA PRO A 774 4.06 -13.32 -17.53
C PRO A 774 3.65 -14.40 -18.55
N ALA A 775 4.08 -14.23 -19.81
CA ALA A 775 3.66 -15.06 -20.95
C ALA A 775 3.86 -16.58 -20.78
N SER A 776 4.73 -17.00 -19.85
CA SER A 776 5.03 -18.40 -19.53
C SER A 776 4.03 -19.08 -18.59
N SER A 777 3.00 -18.39 -18.11
CA SER A 777 2.16 -18.88 -16.99
C SER A 777 0.86 -19.64 -17.36
N GLY A 778 0.72 -20.14 -18.60
CA GLY A 778 -0.28 -21.16 -18.99
C GLY A 778 -1.74 -20.67 -19.14
N SER A 779 -2.50 -21.25 -20.07
CA SER A 779 -3.86 -20.83 -20.44
C SER A 779 -4.91 -21.33 -19.44
N GLY A 780 -5.46 -20.42 -18.61
CA GLY A 780 -6.57 -20.71 -17.69
C GLY A 780 -6.78 -19.69 -16.57
N PHE A 781 -6.48 -18.40 -16.80
CA PHE A 781 -6.53 -17.39 -15.74
C PHE A 781 -7.98 -16.98 -15.41
N PRO A 782 -8.32 -16.85 -14.12
CA PRO A 782 -9.60 -16.28 -13.71
C PRO A 782 -9.69 -14.81 -14.14
N ALA A 783 -10.90 -14.28 -14.17
CA ALA A 783 -11.11 -12.88 -14.49
C ALA A 783 -10.34 -11.91 -13.59
N ASN A 784 -9.97 -10.75 -14.14
CA ASN A 784 -9.23 -9.70 -13.42
C ASN A 784 -9.96 -9.24 -12.15
N THR A 785 -11.29 -9.32 -12.12
CA THR A 785 -12.11 -8.99 -10.97
C THR A 785 -13.14 -10.08 -10.69
N THR A 786 -13.54 -10.23 -9.43
CA THR A 786 -14.53 -11.21 -8.96
C THR A 786 -15.30 -10.67 -7.73
N GLY A 787 -16.27 -11.41 -7.19
CA GLY A 787 -17.06 -10.99 -6.02
C GLY A 787 -18.44 -10.46 -6.38
N LYS A 788 -18.92 -9.48 -5.60
CA LYS A 788 -20.09 -8.66 -5.94
C LYS A 788 -19.73 -7.58 -6.98
N PRO A 789 -20.72 -7.06 -7.72
CA PRO A 789 -20.46 -6.03 -8.73
C PRO A 789 -19.68 -4.82 -8.20
N ILE A 790 -18.71 -4.37 -8.99
CA ILE A 790 -18.00 -3.11 -8.83
C ILE A 790 -18.77 -2.03 -9.61
N SER A 791 -19.00 -0.88 -8.99
CA SER A 791 -19.83 0.19 -9.58
C SER A 791 -19.20 0.78 -10.84
N ARG A 792 -17.88 0.96 -10.86
CA ARG A 792 -17.14 1.42 -12.04
C ARG A 792 -15.80 0.70 -12.15
N LEU A 793 -15.54 0.06 -13.28
CA LEU A 793 -14.22 -0.48 -13.62
C LEU A 793 -13.65 0.26 -14.84
N VAL A 794 -12.39 0.68 -14.74
CA VAL A 794 -11.58 1.13 -15.87
C VAL A 794 -10.39 0.18 -15.96
N ALA A 795 -10.30 -0.61 -17.03
CA ALA A 795 -9.18 -1.53 -17.25
C ALA A 795 -8.57 -1.27 -18.63
N THR A 796 -7.25 -1.08 -18.70
CA THR A 796 -6.53 -0.90 -19.98
C THR A 796 -5.80 -2.17 -20.44
N SER A 797 -6.01 -3.29 -19.76
CA SER A 797 -5.34 -4.58 -19.98
C SER A 797 -6.29 -5.66 -20.52
N ALA A 798 -5.79 -6.49 -21.42
CA ALA A 798 -6.52 -7.61 -22.02
C ALA A 798 -6.64 -8.77 -21.02
N GLY A 799 -7.80 -8.91 -20.38
CA GLY A 799 -8.15 -10.07 -19.56
C GLY A 799 -9.66 -10.06 -19.28
N THR A 800 -10.28 -11.23 -19.19
CA THR A 800 -11.72 -11.36 -18.93
C THR A 800 -12.09 -10.62 -17.65
N VAL A 801 -13.20 -9.89 -17.67
CA VAL A 801 -13.73 -9.11 -16.55
C VAL A 801 -15.05 -9.72 -16.11
N GLN A 802 -15.17 -10.13 -14.85
CA GLN A 802 -16.49 -10.38 -14.23
C GLN A 802 -16.95 -9.12 -13.50
N ASN A 803 -18.19 -9.08 -13.00
CA ASN A 803 -18.55 -8.17 -11.90
C ASN A 803 -18.51 -6.65 -12.17
N VAL A 804 -18.95 -6.18 -13.34
CA VAL A 804 -19.06 -4.72 -13.58
C VAL A 804 -20.49 -4.34 -13.92
N GLN A 805 -21.06 -3.37 -13.19
CA GLN A 805 -22.42 -2.87 -13.43
C GLN A 805 -22.51 -1.98 -14.69
N THR A 806 -21.40 -1.33 -15.05
CA THR A 806 -21.20 -0.54 -16.27
C THR A 806 -19.75 -0.64 -16.73
N ALA A 807 -19.45 -1.49 -17.72
CA ALA A 807 -18.15 -1.45 -18.38
C ALA A 807 -18.04 -0.14 -19.16
N ALA A 808 -17.00 0.66 -18.90
CA ALA A 808 -16.69 1.77 -19.79
C ALA A 808 -16.14 1.18 -21.10
N LEU A 809 -17.02 1.11 -22.11
CA LEU A 809 -16.80 0.76 -23.53
C LEU A 809 -15.37 0.26 -23.87
N ASP A 810 -15.14 -1.04 -23.67
CA ASP A 810 -14.08 -1.76 -24.38
C ASP A 810 -14.62 -2.23 -25.74
N THR A 811 -13.76 -2.26 -26.74
CA THR A 811 -14.05 -2.61 -28.13
C THR A 811 -14.65 -4.01 -28.33
N SER A 812 -14.63 -4.84 -27.28
CA SER A 812 -15.17 -6.21 -27.20
C SER A 812 -16.69 -6.31 -26.94
N SER A 813 -17.38 -5.23 -26.57
CA SER A 813 -18.81 -5.25 -26.19
C SER A 813 -19.80 -5.19 -27.36
N PHE A 814 -19.32 -5.25 -28.61
CA PHE A 814 -20.14 -5.20 -29.81
C PHE A 814 -19.97 -6.50 -30.62
N SER A 815 -20.90 -7.44 -30.46
CA SER A 815 -20.84 -8.81 -31.02
C SER A 815 -20.95 -8.86 -32.55
N ASP A 816 -21.65 -7.89 -33.14
CA ASP A 816 -22.01 -7.94 -34.55
C ASP A 816 -20.98 -7.25 -35.46
N ASN A 817 -20.35 -6.16 -34.99
CA ASN A 817 -19.26 -5.43 -35.66
C ASN A 817 -18.50 -4.59 -34.62
N SER A 818 -17.18 -4.43 -34.77
CA SER A 818 -16.39 -3.57 -33.88
C SER A 818 -16.86 -2.11 -33.94
N LEU A 819 -17.11 -1.49 -32.77
CA LEU A 819 -17.34 -0.05 -32.66
C LEU A 819 -15.98 0.67 -32.61
N GLN A 820 -15.79 1.67 -33.47
CA GLN A 820 -14.59 2.48 -33.53
C GLN A 820 -14.89 3.91 -33.09
N VAL A 821 -14.06 4.45 -32.18
CA VAL A 821 -14.07 5.86 -31.76
C VAL A 821 -12.76 6.50 -32.23
N GLY A 822 -12.83 7.32 -33.27
CA GLY A 822 -11.64 7.95 -33.86
C GLY A 822 -11.32 9.29 -33.18
N GLY A 823 -10.39 9.29 -32.22
CA GLY A 823 -10.00 10.50 -31.46
C GLY A 823 -9.49 11.67 -32.31
N THR A 824 -8.94 11.42 -33.50
CA THR A 824 -8.47 12.47 -34.43
C THR A 824 -9.60 13.09 -35.27
N ASN A 825 -10.76 12.41 -35.38
CA ASN A 825 -11.79 12.73 -36.39
C ASN A 825 -13.18 13.04 -35.79
N GLY A 826 -13.35 12.95 -34.47
CA GLY A 826 -14.60 13.28 -33.79
C GLY A 826 -15.81 12.44 -34.24
N ALA A 827 -15.57 11.22 -34.73
CA ALA A 827 -16.60 10.32 -35.24
C ALA A 827 -16.60 8.98 -34.50
N MET A 828 -17.78 8.40 -34.32
CA MET A 828 -18.01 7.09 -33.71
C MET A 828 -18.93 6.24 -34.59
N GLY A 829 -18.65 4.95 -34.76
CA GLY A 829 -19.48 4.08 -35.59
C GLY A 829 -18.96 2.65 -35.75
N TYR A 830 -19.68 1.82 -36.49
CA TYR A 830 -19.29 0.43 -36.77
C TYR A 830 -18.23 0.39 -37.88
N GLN A 831 -17.14 -0.32 -37.65
CA GLN A 831 -16.02 -0.40 -38.59
C GLN A 831 -16.41 -1.14 -39.87
N LEU A 832 -15.98 -0.60 -41.02
CA LEU A 832 -16.09 -1.27 -42.31
C LEU A 832 -14.95 -2.30 -42.45
N LEU A 833 -15.29 -3.59 -42.38
CA LEU A 833 -14.32 -4.68 -42.39
C LEU A 833 -13.65 -4.87 -43.75
N SER A 834 -12.40 -5.36 -43.75
CA SER A 834 -11.66 -5.69 -44.97
C SER A 834 -12.17 -7.01 -45.59
N SER A 835 -11.99 -7.16 -46.91
CA SER A 835 -12.61 -8.22 -47.71
C SER A 835 -11.63 -9.30 -48.19
N VAL A 836 -12.20 -10.35 -48.77
CA VAL A 836 -11.53 -11.39 -49.58
C VAL A 836 -10.69 -10.77 -50.72
N ALA A 837 -9.73 -11.53 -51.24
CA ALA A 837 -8.86 -11.07 -52.32
C ALA A 837 -9.64 -10.73 -53.61
N PRO A 838 -9.23 -9.69 -54.36
CA PRO A 838 -9.77 -9.43 -55.69
C PRO A 838 -9.29 -10.49 -56.69
N THR A 839 -10.05 -10.72 -57.76
CA THR A 839 -9.60 -11.55 -58.88
C THR A 839 -8.96 -10.68 -59.95
N VAL A 840 -7.95 -11.24 -60.63
CA VAL A 840 -7.14 -10.51 -61.60
C VAL A 840 -7.04 -11.29 -62.91
N ALA A 841 -7.12 -10.57 -64.04
CA ALA A 841 -6.98 -11.16 -65.38
C ALA A 841 -6.07 -10.28 -66.25
N VAL A 842 -5.08 -10.89 -66.90
CA VAL A 842 -4.14 -10.22 -67.81
C VAL A 842 -4.74 -10.17 -69.22
N SER A 843 -4.56 -9.06 -69.94
CA SER A 843 -5.05 -8.88 -71.31
C SER A 843 -4.08 -8.05 -72.15
N ALA A 844 -4.30 -8.07 -73.48
CA ALA A 844 -3.49 -7.35 -74.46
C ALA A 844 -3.60 -5.82 -74.34
N GLY A 845 -2.53 -5.09 -74.68
CA GLY A 845 -2.45 -3.63 -74.60
C GLY A 845 -2.06 -3.12 -73.21
N GLY A 846 -2.05 -1.78 -73.02
CA GLY A 846 -1.73 -1.13 -71.74
C GLY A 846 -0.24 -0.89 -71.50
N SER A 847 0.11 -0.47 -70.29
CA SER A 847 1.48 -0.11 -69.91
C SER A 847 1.89 -0.59 -68.52
N VAL A 848 1.15 -1.51 -67.90
CA VAL A 848 1.60 -2.17 -66.66
C VAL A 848 2.95 -2.84 -66.94
N PRO A 849 4.03 -2.56 -66.19
CA PRO A 849 5.36 -3.08 -66.53
C PRO A 849 5.38 -4.60 -66.57
N VAL A 850 6.19 -5.19 -67.44
CA VAL A 850 6.35 -6.66 -67.55
C VAL A 850 6.87 -7.21 -66.21
N GLY A 851 6.15 -8.16 -65.61
CA GLY A 851 6.49 -8.68 -64.29
C GLY A 851 5.33 -9.42 -63.60
N ASN A 852 5.54 -9.80 -62.34
CA ASN A 852 4.59 -10.55 -61.54
C ASN A 852 3.85 -9.63 -60.58
N TRP A 853 2.62 -9.27 -60.89
CA TRP A 853 1.85 -8.31 -60.09
C TRP A 853 0.81 -8.99 -59.20
N THR A 854 0.66 -8.49 -57.99
CA THR A 854 -0.41 -8.86 -57.06
C THR A 854 -1.18 -7.62 -56.63
N TYR A 855 -2.47 -7.79 -56.31
CA TYR A 855 -3.39 -6.68 -56.05
C TYR A 855 -4.11 -6.86 -54.71
N LYS A 856 -4.30 -5.77 -53.98
CA LYS A 856 -5.14 -5.67 -52.79
C LYS A 856 -6.16 -4.57 -52.98
N ILE A 857 -7.27 -4.60 -52.24
CA ILE A 857 -8.24 -3.52 -52.22
C ILE A 857 -8.55 -3.04 -50.81
N SER A 858 -8.87 -1.76 -50.66
CA SER A 858 -9.56 -1.19 -49.50
C SER A 858 -10.96 -0.74 -49.91
N TRP A 859 -11.90 -0.76 -48.98
CA TRP A 859 -13.24 -0.19 -49.16
C TRP A 859 -13.28 1.24 -48.66
N VAL A 860 -14.12 2.06 -49.29
CA VAL A 860 -14.30 3.47 -48.97
C VAL A 860 -15.70 3.69 -48.40
N ASP A 861 -15.81 4.41 -47.28
CA ASP A 861 -17.10 4.76 -46.67
C ASP A 861 -17.71 6.05 -47.23
N ALA A 862 -18.94 6.36 -46.82
CA ALA A 862 -19.66 7.57 -47.23
C ALA A 862 -18.95 8.89 -46.85
N ALA A 863 -17.99 8.85 -45.93
CA ALA A 863 -17.16 10.00 -45.54
C ALA A 863 -15.84 10.07 -46.32
N GLY A 864 -15.61 9.18 -47.30
CA GLY A 864 -14.41 9.13 -48.14
C GLY A 864 -13.19 8.49 -47.48
N ARG A 865 -13.38 7.75 -46.37
CA ARG A 865 -12.31 7.11 -45.59
C ARG A 865 -12.13 5.67 -46.01
N GLU A 866 -10.92 5.13 -45.80
CA GLU A 866 -10.58 3.77 -46.22
C GLU A 866 -10.61 2.74 -45.08
N SER A 867 -11.02 1.52 -45.41
CA SER A 867 -10.81 0.34 -44.58
C SER A 867 -9.34 -0.09 -44.62
N LEU A 868 -8.97 -1.05 -43.77
CA LEU A 868 -7.75 -1.82 -44.03
C LEU A 868 -7.86 -2.55 -45.38
N VAL A 869 -6.73 -2.77 -46.03
CA VAL A 869 -6.69 -3.57 -47.26
C VAL A 869 -6.97 -5.04 -46.98
N GLY A 870 -7.68 -5.69 -47.90
CA GLY A 870 -7.97 -7.12 -47.88
C GLY A 870 -6.76 -8.01 -48.23
N LEU A 871 -7.05 -9.29 -48.44
CA LEU A 871 -6.07 -10.28 -48.90
C LEU A 871 -5.56 -9.94 -50.32
N ALA A 872 -4.33 -10.37 -50.64
CA ALA A 872 -3.76 -10.18 -51.96
C ALA A 872 -4.37 -11.16 -52.98
N SER A 873 -4.55 -10.72 -54.22
CA SER A 873 -4.94 -11.55 -55.36
C SER A 873 -3.91 -12.64 -55.64
N SER A 874 -4.30 -13.60 -56.48
CA SER A 874 -3.34 -14.42 -57.22
C SER A 874 -2.40 -13.54 -58.06
N THR A 875 -1.20 -14.05 -58.35
CA THR A 875 -0.23 -13.36 -59.21
C THR A 875 -0.73 -13.26 -60.64
N ALA A 876 -0.71 -12.06 -61.20
CA ALA A 876 -0.94 -11.75 -62.60
C ALA A 876 0.40 -11.42 -63.28
N THR A 877 0.82 -12.25 -64.23
CA THR A 877 2.09 -12.08 -64.94
C THR A 877 1.85 -11.35 -66.27
N THR A 878 2.35 -10.13 -66.38
CA THR A 878 2.33 -9.35 -67.64
C THR A 878 3.54 -9.71 -68.49
N SER A 879 3.33 -9.80 -69.80
CA SER A 879 4.36 -10.04 -70.82
C SER A 879 4.31 -8.94 -71.88
N SER A 880 5.33 -8.86 -72.74
CA SER A 880 5.33 -7.88 -73.84
C SER A 880 4.09 -8.06 -74.71
N GLY A 881 3.30 -7.00 -74.88
CA GLY A 881 2.01 -7.01 -75.59
C GLY A 881 0.78 -7.28 -74.71
N ASN A 882 0.95 -7.84 -73.50
CA ASN A 882 -0.10 -8.14 -72.52
C ASN A 882 0.16 -7.41 -71.19
N GLN A 883 -0.09 -6.10 -71.18
CA GLN A 883 0.27 -5.16 -70.10
C GLN A 883 -0.94 -4.42 -69.53
N THR A 884 -2.09 -5.08 -69.55
CA THR A 884 -3.33 -4.63 -68.92
C THR A 884 -3.77 -5.68 -67.91
N ILE A 885 -4.14 -5.24 -66.70
CA ILE A 885 -4.68 -6.13 -65.66
C ILE A 885 -6.07 -5.64 -65.26
N THR A 886 -7.09 -6.47 -65.50
CA THR A 886 -8.43 -6.22 -64.97
C THR A 886 -8.50 -6.74 -63.55
N VAL A 887 -8.78 -5.85 -62.60
CA VAL A 887 -9.01 -6.12 -61.18
C VAL A 887 -10.51 -6.11 -60.92
N THR A 888 -11.05 -7.27 -60.57
CA THR A 888 -12.46 -7.43 -60.23
C THR A 888 -12.59 -7.46 -58.71
N PRO A 889 -13.28 -6.48 -58.09
CA PRO A 889 -13.47 -6.47 -56.65
C PRO A 889 -14.44 -7.60 -56.24
N PRO A 890 -14.30 -8.17 -55.03
CA PRO A 890 -15.32 -9.01 -54.43
C PRO A 890 -16.59 -8.22 -54.14
N ALA A 891 -17.67 -8.91 -53.74
CA ALA A 891 -18.92 -8.29 -53.34
C ALA A 891 -18.69 -7.22 -52.27
N ALA A 892 -19.29 -6.04 -52.44
CA ALA A 892 -19.07 -4.92 -51.55
C ALA A 892 -19.71 -5.17 -50.17
N PRO A 893 -18.97 -4.96 -49.07
CA PRO A 893 -19.53 -5.02 -47.73
C PRO A 893 -20.53 -3.88 -47.54
N ALA A 894 -21.51 -4.13 -46.68
CA ALA A 894 -22.57 -3.18 -46.41
C ALA A 894 -21.98 -1.84 -45.89
N GLY A 895 -22.41 -0.71 -46.48
CA GLY A 895 -21.91 0.63 -46.15
C GLY A 895 -20.72 1.11 -46.98
N ALA A 896 -20.11 0.26 -47.80
CA ALA A 896 -19.09 0.71 -48.76
C ALA A 896 -19.73 1.49 -49.92
N VAL A 897 -19.20 2.68 -50.20
CA VAL A 897 -19.62 3.54 -51.33
C VAL A 897 -18.59 3.56 -52.47
N GLY A 898 -17.43 2.93 -52.27
CA GLY A 898 -16.38 2.78 -53.27
C GLY A 898 -15.25 1.87 -52.79
N TRP A 899 -14.24 1.66 -53.62
CA TRP A 899 -13.03 0.89 -53.29
C TRP A 899 -11.79 1.42 -54.01
N ARG A 900 -10.60 1.08 -53.50
CA ARG A 900 -9.30 1.49 -54.06
C ARG A 900 -8.35 0.31 -54.23
N PRO A 901 -7.76 0.11 -55.42
CA PRO A 901 -6.78 -0.95 -55.67
C PRO A 901 -5.35 -0.52 -55.39
N TYR A 902 -4.60 -1.42 -54.75
CA TYR A 902 -3.17 -1.33 -54.51
C TYR A 902 -2.48 -2.48 -55.23
N ARG A 903 -1.32 -2.24 -55.84
CA ARG A 903 -0.52 -3.28 -56.51
C ARG A 903 0.90 -3.38 -55.95
N SER A 904 1.50 -4.55 -56.10
CA SER A 904 2.92 -4.81 -55.80
C SER A 904 3.52 -5.86 -56.75
N ASN A 905 4.80 -5.70 -57.07
CA ASN A 905 5.65 -6.68 -57.80
C ASN A 905 6.80 -7.14 -56.89
N GLY A 906 6.45 -7.65 -55.69
CA GLY A 906 7.41 -8.11 -54.68
C GLY A 906 7.98 -7.03 -53.76
N GLY A 907 7.53 -5.78 -53.87
CA GLY A 907 7.95 -4.62 -53.05
C GLY A 907 6.82 -4.01 -52.22
N ALA A 908 6.98 -2.75 -51.81
CA ALA A 908 5.94 -2.00 -51.09
C ALA A 908 4.65 -1.88 -51.92
N TRP A 909 3.49 -1.92 -51.24
CA TRP A 909 2.20 -1.75 -51.88
C TRP A 909 1.95 -0.29 -52.22
N VAL A 910 1.55 -0.03 -53.47
CA VAL A 910 1.29 1.33 -53.96
C VAL A 910 -0.11 1.39 -54.55
N LEU A 911 -0.85 2.45 -54.22
CA LEU A 911 -2.14 2.76 -54.81
C LEU A 911 -1.99 2.93 -56.32
N ILE A 912 -2.90 2.37 -57.11
CA ILE A 912 -2.83 2.48 -58.57
C ILE A 912 -3.35 3.85 -59.01
N ASN A 913 -2.80 4.36 -60.12
CA ASN A 913 -3.35 5.54 -60.76
C ASN A 913 -4.75 5.25 -61.34
N MET A 914 -5.72 6.09 -61.05
CA MET A 914 -7.13 5.90 -61.44
C MET A 914 -7.61 7.09 -62.29
N PRO A 915 -8.66 6.93 -63.13
CA PRO A 915 -9.20 8.01 -63.98
C PRO A 915 -9.58 9.31 -63.25
N GLY A 916 -9.83 9.28 -61.93
CA GLY A 916 -10.09 10.46 -61.09
C GLY A 916 -8.89 10.93 -60.24
N GLY A 917 -7.69 10.41 -60.49
CA GLY A 917 -6.48 10.70 -59.74
C GLY A 917 -6.28 9.85 -58.48
N CYS A 918 -5.21 10.15 -57.74
CA CYS A 918 -4.71 9.36 -56.60
C CYS A 918 -5.55 9.44 -55.31
N THR A 919 -6.71 10.09 -55.38
CA THR A 919 -7.69 10.19 -54.28
C THR A 919 -9.08 9.71 -54.72
N ALA A 920 -9.24 9.25 -55.96
CA ALA A 920 -10.50 8.71 -56.43
C ALA A 920 -10.83 7.36 -55.77
N SER A 921 -12.09 6.94 -55.88
CA SER A 921 -12.51 5.58 -55.56
C SER A 921 -13.35 5.04 -56.71
N ILE A 922 -13.29 3.73 -56.94
CA ILE A 922 -14.09 3.05 -57.95
C ILE A 922 -15.42 2.65 -57.30
N ALA A 923 -16.53 2.80 -58.02
CA ALA A 923 -17.83 2.44 -57.51
C ALA A 923 -17.90 0.92 -57.16
N PRO A 924 -18.68 0.54 -56.13
CA PRO A 924 -18.86 -0.86 -55.76
C PRO A 924 -19.31 -1.71 -56.94
N GLY A 925 -18.72 -2.91 -57.10
CA GLY A 925 -19.07 -3.86 -58.16
C GLY A 925 -18.59 -3.50 -59.57
N VAL A 926 -17.92 -2.37 -59.76
CA VAL A 926 -17.33 -1.99 -61.05
C VAL A 926 -15.90 -2.53 -61.14
N ASN A 927 -15.57 -3.23 -62.23
CA ASN A 927 -14.21 -3.69 -62.49
C ASN A 927 -13.28 -2.52 -62.82
N PHE A 928 -12.03 -2.60 -62.37
CA PHE A 928 -11.01 -1.63 -62.71
C PHE A 928 -9.98 -2.24 -63.66
N VAL A 929 -9.66 -1.53 -64.74
CA VAL A 929 -8.66 -1.98 -65.72
C VAL A 929 -7.39 -1.15 -65.51
N ASP A 930 -6.37 -1.78 -64.93
CA ASP A 930 -5.07 -1.18 -64.74
C ASP A 930 -4.28 -1.21 -66.05
N THR A 931 -4.02 -0.03 -66.61
CA THR A 931 -3.23 0.17 -67.82
C THR A 931 -1.98 1.00 -67.58
N PHE A 932 -1.66 1.35 -66.33
CA PHE A 932 -0.68 2.40 -66.01
C PHE A 932 0.71 1.84 -65.70
N SER A 933 1.76 2.53 -66.17
CA SER A 933 3.15 2.16 -65.91
C SER A 933 3.67 2.54 -64.51
N PHE A 934 2.94 3.37 -63.76
CA PHE A 934 3.29 3.84 -62.42
C PHE A 934 2.07 3.90 -61.48
N GLY A 935 2.32 3.91 -60.17
CA GLY A 935 1.31 4.09 -59.12
C GLY A 935 1.38 5.48 -58.47
N CYS A 936 0.48 5.74 -57.54
CA CYS A 936 0.28 7.04 -56.88
C CYS A 936 1.21 7.34 -55.70
N ASN A 937 2.21 6.50 -55.42
CA ASN A 937 3.09 6.57 -54.23
C ASN A 937 2.38 6.59 -52.86
N ASN A 938 1.05 6.50 -52.80
CA ASN A 938 0.32 6.27 -51.56
C ASN A 938 0.50 4.82 -51.11
N SER A 939 0.95 4.63 -49.87
CA SER A 939 0.96 3.32 -49.23
C SER A 939 -0.45 2.87 -48.86
N VAL A 940 -0.61 1.58 -48.60
CA VAL A 940 -1.87 1.03 -48.04
C VAL A 940 -2.22 1.72 -46.71
N PRO A 941 -3.52 1.88 -46.37
CA PRO A 941 -3.93 2.42 -45.09
C PRO A 941 -3.40 1.56 -43.95
N THR A 942 -2.70 2.19 -43.01
CA THR A 942 -2.18 1.53 -41.80
C THR A 942 -3.21 1.46 -40.68
N SER A 943 -4.32 2.20 -40.81
CA SER A 943 -5.48 2.14 -39.92
C SER A 943 -6.76 2.15 -40.76
N GLY A 944 -7.70 1.26 -40.45
CA GLY A 944 -9.02 1.25 -41.10
C GLY A 944 -9.92 2.26 -40.40
N LEU A 945 -10.23 3.37 -41.05
CA LEU A 945 -11.05 4.47 -40.51
C LEU A 945 -12.43 4.56 -41.18
N ALA A 946 -12.70 3.69 -42.15
CA ALA A 946 -13.99 3.57 -42.81
C ALA A 946 -15.05 2.97 -41.88
N LEU A 947 -16.26 3.53 -41.89
CA LEU A 947 -17.38 3.10 -41.07
C LEU A 947 -18.59 2.67 -41.93
N THR A 948 -19.26 1.57 -41.55
CA THR A 948 -20.51 1.12 -42.18
C THR A 948 -21.70 2.03 -41.82
N ALA A 949 -21.72 2.55 -40.60
CA ALA A 949 -22.65 3.54 -40.10
C ALA A 949 -22.01 4.29 -38.92
N GLY A 950 -22.29 5.58 -38.76
CA GLY A 950 -21.68 6.37 -37.69
C GLY A 950 -22.29 7.74 -37.47
N ALA A 951 -21.82 8.39 -36.41
CA ALA A 951 -22.14 9.75 -36.02
C ALA A 951 -20.86 10.59 -36.00
N SER A 952 -20.95 11.85 -36.44
CA SER A 952 -19.84 12.81 -36.41
C SER A 952 -20.37 14.24 -36.27
N SER A 953 -19.47 15.23 -36.22
CA SER A 953 -19.84 16.65 -36.30
C SER A 953 -20.61 17.00 -37.58
N ASN A 954 -20.53 16.17 -38.62
CA ASN A 954 -21.29 16.32 -39.87
C ASN A 954 -22.65 15.57 -39.85
N GLY A 955 -23.07 15.04 -38.70
CA GLY A 955 -24.36 14.35 -38.51
C GLY A 955 -24.26 12.82 -38.49
N LEU A 956 -25.41 12.17 -38.73
CA LEU A 956 -25.58 10.71 -38.76
C LEU A 956 -25.52 10.18 -40.20
N PHE A 957 -24.80 9.09 -40.43
CA PHE A 957 -24.78 8.40 -41.71
C PHE A 957 -24.93 6.88 -41.52
N GLY A 958 -25.63 6.24 -42.46
CA GLY A 958 -25.89 4.81 -42.47
C GLY A 958 -26.88 4.45 -43.57
N GLN A 959 -27.09 3.15 -43.79
CA GLN A 959 -27.98 2.66 -44.86
C GLN A 959 -29.46 2.93 -44.57
N GLN A 960 -29.84 3.02 -43.29
CA GLN A 960 -31.20 3.29 -42.84
C GLN A 960 -31.16 4.12 -41.55
N LEU A 961 -32.10 5.07 -41.41
CA LEU A 961 -32.35 5.78 -40.15
C LEU A 961 -33.73 5.35 -39.61
N GLY A 962 -33.73 4.66 -38.48
CA GLY A 962 -34.96 4.30 -37.77
C GLY A 962 -35.33 5.37 -36.74
N LEU A 963 -36.56 5.87 -36.81
CA LEU A 963 -37.12 6.84 -35.86
C LEU A 963 -38.29 6.17 -35.11
N THR A 964 -38.19 6.07 -33.78
CA THR A 964 -39.18 5.39 -32.94
C THR A 964 -39.97 6.39 -32.09
N GLY A 965 -41.26 6.11 -31.87
CA GLY A 965 -42.12 6.91 -31.01
C GLY A 965 -43.40 6.16 -30.64
N GLY A 966 -43.69 6.03 -29.35
CA GLY A 966 -44.95 5.43 -28.86
C GLY A 966 -45.18 3.96 -29.26
N GLY A 967 -44.12 3.19 -29.50
CA GLY A 967 -44.23 1.78 -29.92
C GLY A 967 -44.25 1.54 -31.43
N PHE A 968 -44.18 2.60 -32.25
CA PHE A 968 -44.11 2.52 -33.72
C PHE A 968 -42.73 2.94 -34.23
N LYS A 969 -42.35 2.46 -35.43
CA LYS A 969 -41.08 2.74 -36.11
C LYS A 969 -41.34 3.29 -37.51
N ASN A 970 -40.81 4.48 -37.81
CA ASN A 970 -40.65 4.98 -39.17
C ASN A 970 -39.22 4.72 -39.64
N THR A 971 -39.05 4.17 -40.84
CA THR A 971 -37.74 3.91 -41.42
C THR A 971 -37.53 4.85 -42.60
N VAL A 972 -36.51 5.70 -42.52
CA VAL A 972 -36.00 6.43 -43.68
C VAL A 972 -34.95 5.55 -44.35
N SER A 973 -35.27 5.03 -45.52
CA SER A 973 -34.41 4.14 -46.30
C SER A 973 -34.69 4.31 -47.80
N GLY A 974 -33.69 4.06 -48.65
CA GLY A 974 -33.86 4.06 -50.09
C GLY A 974 -32.59 3.66 -50.83
N THR A 975 -32.72 3.35 -52.12
CA THR A 975 -31.58 3.15 -53.02
C THR A 975 -31.08 4.52 -53.46
N PHE A 976 -30.06 5.04 -52.78
CA PHE A 976 -29.46 6.33 -53.11
C PHE A 976 -28.38 6.16 -54.19
N THR A 977 -28.65 6.66 -55.39
CA THR A 977 -27.71 6.60 -56.53
C THR A 977 -26.86 7.87 -56.69
N ALA A 978 -27.12 8.90 -55.89
CA ALA A 978 -26.39 10.17 -55.87
C ALA A 978 -26.67 10.93 -54.55
N ASN A 979 -25.75 11.83 -54.18
CA ASN A 979 -25.94 12.76 -53.07
C ASN A 979 -27.13 13.68 -53.34
N ARG A 980 -28.07 13.78 -52.39
CA ARG A 980 -29.22 14.68 -52.46
C ARG A 980 -29.43 15.35 -51.11
N THR A 981 -29.73 16.65 -51.14
CA THR A 981 -30.15 17.39 -49.94
C THR A 981 -31.66 17.43 -49.89
N GLN A 982 -32.26 16.85 -48.85
CA GLN A 982 -33.68 17.02 -48.54
C GLN A 982 -33.79 17.99 -47.37
N THR A 983 -34.50 19.10 -47.57
CA THR A 983 -34.77 20.07 -46.50
C THR A 983 -36.14 19.77 -45.92
N LEU A 984 -36.21 19.48 -44.63
CA LEU A 984 -37.49 19.33 -43.93
C LEU A 984 -38.03 20.72 -43.58
N GLN A 985 -39.36 20.87 -43.54
CA GLN A 985 -39.98 22.11 -43.09
C GLN A 985 -39.80 22.25 -41.58
N ASP A 986 -39.54 23.47 -41.08
CA ASP A 986 -39.34 23.73 -39.64
C ASP A 986 -40.63 24.06 -38.88
N ALA A 987 -41.76 24.20 -39.60
CA ALA A 987 -43.08 24.52 -39.06
C ALA A 987 -44.01 23.29 -39.07
N THR A 988 -45.09 23.34 -38.29
CA THR A 988 -46.10 22.27 -38.25
C THR A 988 -46.81 22.16 -39.60
N ASP A 989 -46.38 21.22 -40.44
CA ASP A 989 -47.04 20.89 -41.71
C ASP A 989 -47.05 19.38 -41.98
N THR A 990 -47.98 18.93 -42.81
CA THR A 990 -48.10 17.52 -43.23
C THR A 990 -47.24 17.29 -44.46
N PHE A 991 -46.27 16.38 -44.33
CA PHE A 991 -45.36 16.02 -45.42
C PHE A 991 -46.06 15.05 -46.40
N VAL A 992 -46.28 15.48 -47.64
CA VAL A 992 -46.94 14.67 -48.67
C VAL A 992 -45.89 14.02 -49.57
N TYR A 993 -45.75 12.70 -49.50
CA TYR A 993 -44.68 11.95 -50.18
C TYR A 993 -45.18 10.91 -51.22
N ARG A 994 -46.48 10.81 -51.49
CA ARG A 994 -47.03 9.70 -52.28
C ARG A 994 -47.78 10.16 -53.54
N ASN A 995 -47.81 9.28 -54.53
CA ASN A 995 -48.66 9.35 -55.71
C ASN A 995 -50.01 8.65 -55.45
N THR A 996 -50.65 8.95 -54.31
CA THR A 996 -51.99 8.44 -53.93
C THR A 996 -52.85 9.61 -53.47
N ALA A 997 -54.17 9.41 -53.38
CA ALA A 997 -55.09 10.43 -52.91
C ALA A 997 -54.72 10.89 -51.48
N ASP A 998 -54.34 12.16 -51.34
CA ASP A 998 -54.07 12.79 -50.06
C ASP A 998 -55.23 13.71 -49.69
N THR A 999 -55.70 13.61 -48.44
CA THR A 999 -56.77 14.48 -47.92
C THR A 999 -56.12 15.73 -47.31
N LEU A 1000 -56.15 16.84 -48.03
CA LEU A 1000 -55.66 18.13 -47.52
C LEU A 1000 -56.78 18.81 -46.71
N ALA A 1001 -56.73 18.71 -45.38
CA ALA A 1001 -57.61 19.49 -44.50
C ALA A 1001 -57.02 20.89 -44.23
N ASN A 1002 -57.85 21.93 -44.26
CA ASN A 1002 -57.47 23.32 -43.96
C ASN A 1002 -56.36 23.92 -44.83
N LYS A 1003 -56.37 23.63 -46.14
CA LYS A 1003 -55.45 24.27 -47.11
C LYS A 1003 -56.25 25.04 -48.15
N THR A 1004 -55.79 26.25 -48.48
CA THR A 1004 -56.35 27.09 -49.56
C THR A 1004 -55.64 26.74 -50.87
N LEU A 1005 -56.38 26.26 -51.87
CA LEU A 1005 -55.87 26.04 -53.23
C LEU A 1005 -55.94 27.35 -54.01
N THR A 1006 -54.81 27.99 -54.29
CA THR A 1006 -54.75 29.31 -54.95
C THR A 1006 -54.41 29.24 -56.45
N SER A 1007 -54.70 28.14 -57.15
CA SER A 1007 -54.50 28.10 -58.61
C SER A 1007 -55.61 28.89 -59.33
N SER A 1008 -55.23 29.70 -60.32
CA SER A 1008 -56.16 30.52 -61.12
C SER A 1008 -56.94 29.73 -62.18
N ALA A 1009 -56.75 28.41 -62.26
CA ALA A 1009 -57.50 27.53 -63.15
C ALA A 1009 -57.84 26.21 -62.43
N LEU A 1010 -59.12 25.89 -62.37
CA LEU A 1010 -59.62 24.53 -62.14
C LEU A 1010 -59.95 23.93 -63.50
N THR A 1011 -59.05 23.12 -64.04
CA THR A 1011 -59.31 22.36 -65.27
C THR A 1011 -60.06 21.09 -64.91
N THR A 1012 -61.32 20.97 -65.36
CA THR A 1012 -62.21 19.80 -65.23
C THR A 1012 -62.53 19.36 -63.78
N PRO A 1013 -63.05 20.24 -62.91
CA PRO A 1013 -63.52 19.78 -61.61
C PRO A 1013 -64.75 18.88 -61.78
N THR A 1014 -64.72 17.70 -61.14
CA THR A 1014 -65.91 16.89 -60.90
C THR A 1014 -66.39 17.16 -59.48
N ILE A 1015 -67.56 17.78 -59.35
CA ILE A 1015 -68.17 18.08 -58.05
C ILE A 1015 -69.21 17.00 -57.78
N GLY A 1016 -69.05 16.23 -56.70
CA GLY A 1016 -70.04 15.22 -56.27
C GLY A 1016 -70.21 14.02 -57.20
N GLY A 1017 -69.20 13.72 -58.05
CA GLY A 1017 -69.22 12.56 -58.96
C GLY A 1017 -69.99 12.75 -60.28
N GLY A 1018 -70.41 13.98 -60.60
CA GLY A 1018 -71.03 14.31 -61.89
C GLY A 1018 -70.03 14.43 -63.05
N THR A 1019 -70.56 14.62 -64.27
CA THR A 1019 -69.77 14.93 -65.47
C THR A 1019 -68.91 16.17 -65.25
N ALA A 1020 -67.70 16.18 -65.81
CA ALA A 1020 -66.78 17.31 -65.65
C ALA A 1020 -67.40 18.61 -66.20
N LEU A 1021 -67.41 19.66 -65.38
CA LEU A 1021 -67.77 21.00 -65.83
C LEU A 1021 -66.58 21.57 -66.62
N THR A 1022 -66.72 21.62 -67.94
CA THR A 1022 -65.65 22.05 -68.85
C THR A 1022 -65.71 23.54 -69.12
N VAL A 1023 -66.89 24.16 -69.05
CA VAL A 1023 -67.06 25.60 -69.21
C VAL A 1023 -68.08 26.17 -68.24
N TYR A 1024 -67.76 27.32 -67.63
CA TYR A 1024 -68.70 28.19 -66.92
C TYR A 1024 -68.39 29.64 -67.29
N ARG A 1025 -69.28 30.31 -68.03
CA ARG A 1025 -69.00 31.68 -68.50
C ARG A 1025 -70.24 32.58 -68.54
N ARG A 1026 -70.00 33.87 -68.30
CA ARG A 1026 -70.99 34.93 -68.46
C ARG A 1026 -70.73 35.68 -69.77
N ILE A 1027 -71.76 35.83 -70.60
CA ILE A 1027 -71.70 36.54 -71.89
C ILE A 1027 -72.69 37.69 -71.83
N ALA A 1028 -72.35 38.87 -72.35
CA ALA A 1028 -73.24 40.02 -72.40
C ALA A 1028 -73.42 40.51 -73.83
N VAL A 1029 -74.67 40.67 -74.29
CA VAL A 1029 -74.99 41.08 -75.67
C VAL A 1029 -76.17 42.04 -75.70
N SER A 1030 -76.07 43.09 -76.53
CA SER A 1030 -77.16 44.05 -76.75
C SER A 1030 -78.23 43.47 -77.66
N LEU A 1031 -79.49 43.42 -77.21
CA LEU A 1031 -80.62 42.84 -77.93
C LEU A 1031 -81.71 43.89 -78.17
N SER A 1032 -82.38 43.80 -79.33
CA SER A 1032 -83.57 44.58 -79.67
C SER A 1032 -84.72 43.66 -80.06
N PRO A 1033 -85.47 43.11 -79.08
CA PRO A 1033 -86.53 42.14 -79.36
C PRO A 1033 -87.72 42.75 -80.08
N ALA A 1034 -88.41 41.94 -80.90
CA ALA A 1034 -89.66 42.31 -81.53
C ALA A 1034 -90.83 42.29 -80.53
N ALA A 1035 -91.94 42.93 -80.92
CA ALA A 1035 -93.17 42.96 -80.12
C ALA A 1035 -93.70 41.56 -79.82
N VAL A 1036 -94.14 41.32 -78.58
CA VAL A 1036 -94.82 40.10 -78.14
C VAL A 1036 -96.30 40.41 -77.98
N ALA A 1037 -97.15 39.64 -78.66
CA ALA A 1037 -98.60 39.81 -78.61
C ALA A 1037 -99.15 39.67 -77.18
N ALA A 1038 -100.30 40.28 -76.90
CA ALA A 1038 -100.96 40.24 -75.60
C ALA A 1038 -101.17 38.79 -75.10
N ASN A 1039 -100.92 38.53 -73.82
CA ASN A 1039 -101.09 37.22 -73.17
C ASN A 1039 -100.42 36.03 -73.88
N THR A 1040 -99.29 36.25 -74.56
CA THR A 1040 -98.55 35.19 -75.27
C THR A 1040 -97.06 35.20 -74.90
N CYS A 1041 -96.39 34.07 -75.15
CA CYS A 1041 -94.94 33.99 -75.15
C CYS A 1041 -94.43 33.80 -76.58
N ALA A 1042 -93.41 34.55 -76.96
CA ALA A 1042 -92.74 34.41 -78.24
C ALA A 1042 -91.27 34.04 -78.02
N ALA A 1043 -90.85 32.92 -78.61
CA ALA A 1043 -89.45 32.58 -78.72
C ALA A 1043 -88.84 33.43 -79.82
N GLN A 1044 -87.82 34.22 -79.48
CA GLN A 1044 -87.09 35.05 -80.43
C GLN A 1044 -85.61 34.65 -80.42
N SER A 1045 -85.02 34.56 -81.61
CA SER A 1045 -83.62 34.17 -81.79
C SER A 1045 -82.72 35.39 -81.88
N PHE A 1046 -81.60 35.35 -81.17
CA PHE A 1046 -80.59 36.40 -81.17
C PHE A 1046 -79.21 35.82 -81.41
N THR A 1047 -78.36 36.61 -82.06
CA THR A 1047 -76.93 36.33 -82.11
C THR A 1047 -76.32 36.64 -80.74
N VAL A 1048 -75.78 35.63 -80.07
CA VAL A 1048 -75.07 35.74 -78.80
C VAL A 1048 -73.65 35.21 -78.99
N THR A 1049 -72.76 36.07 -79.48
CA THR A 1049 -71.37 35.71 -79.80
C THR A 1049 -70.65 35.18 -78.56
N GLY A 1050 -70.03 34.01 -78.69
CA GLY A 1050 -69.34 33.31 -77.62
C GLY A 1050 -70.06 32.07 -77.11
N LEU A 1051 -71.27 31.74 -77.59
CA LEU A 1051 -71.94 30.46 -77.34
C LEU A 1051 -71.51 29.38 -78.32
N ALA A 1052 -71.29 28.17 -77.82
CA ALA A 1052 -71.04 26.95 -78.60
C ALA A 1052 -72.34 26.13 -78.69
N ALA A 1053 -72.50 25.34 -79.75
CA ALA A 1053 -73.73 24.56 -79.98
C ALA A 1053 -74.07 23.56 -78.86
N GLY A 1054 -73.10 23.18 -78.02
CA GLY A 1054 -73.29 22.27 -76.88
C GLY A 1054 -73.48 22.96 -75.52
N ASP A 1055 -73.49 24.29 -75.46
CA ASP A 1055 -73.72 24.99 -74.20
C ASP A 1055 -75.16 24.87 -73.72
N ILE A 1056 -75.34 24.82 -72.41
CA ILE A 1056 -76.64 24.93 -71.73
C ILE A 1056 -76.75 26.32 -71.11
N LEU A 1057 -77.78 27.06 -71.49
CA LEU A 1057 -78.11 28.34 -70.85
C LEU A 1057 -78.86 28.08 -69.55
N ILE A 1058 -78.25 28.49 -68.44
CA ILE A 1058 -78.86 28.32 -67.11
C ILE A 1058 -79.47 29.63 -66.58
N ALA A 1059 -79.09 30.78 -67.14
CA ALA A 1059 -79.68 32.06 -66.82
C ALA A 1059 -79.58 33.04 -67.98
N VAL A 1060 -80.61 33.89 -68.11
CA VAL A 1060 -80.59 35.13 -68.88
C VAL A 1060 -81.10 36.23 -67.96
N ASN A 1061 -80.45 37.39 -67.99
CA ASN A 1061 -80.87 38.56 -67.25
C ASN A 1061 -81.04 39.75 -68.21
N LYS A 1062 -82.26 40.28 -68.26
CA LYS A 1062 -82.55 41.58 -68.88
C LYS A 1062 -82.09 42.67 -67.91
N PRO A 1063 -81.37 43.72 -68.35
CA PRO A 1063 -80.77 44.68 -67.42
C PRO A 1063 -81.80 45.60 -66.75
N THR A 1064 -83.00 45.76 -67.32
CA THR A 1064 -84.08 46.56 -66.71
C THR A 1064 -85.37 45.75 -66.64
N GLU A 1065 -86.13 45.95 -65.56
CA GLU A 1065 -87.48 45.40 -65.46
C GLU A 1065 -88.44 46.17 -66.36
N GLN A 1066 -89.34 45.45 -67.02
CA GLN A 1066 -90.41 46.02 -67.82
C GLN A 1066 -91.72 45.39 -67.38
N ALA A 1067 -92.62 46.20 -66.82
CA ALA A 1067 -93.83 45.70 -66.19
C ALA A 1067 -94.65 44.82 -67.15
N GLY A 1068 -95.03 43.63 -66.67
CA GLY A 1068 -95.81 42.66 -67.44
C GLY A 1068 -95.01 41.83 -68.46
N LEU A 1069 -93.68 41.99 -68.55
CA LEU A 1069 -92.80 41.17 -69.39
C LEU A 1069 -91.94 40.24 -68.53
N SER A 1070 -91.91 38.95 -68.86
CA SER A 1070 -90.94 38.00 -68.31
C SER A 1070 -90.02 37.47 -69.40
N VAL A 1071 -88.73 37.30 -69.08
CA VAL A 1071 -87.71 36.78 -69.99
C VAL A 1071 -87.14 35.50 -69.39
N LEU A 1072 -87.25 34.40 -70.12
CA LEU A 1072 -86.71 33.11 -69.71
C LEU A 1072 -85.62 32.66 -70.69
N PRO A 1073 -84.60 31.90 -70.21
CA PRO A 1073 -83.66 31.25 -71.10
C PRO A 1073 -84.42 30.32 -72.05
N GLY A 1074 -84.12 30.41 -73.35
CA GLY A 1074 -84.47 29.36 -74.29
C GLY A 1074 -83.35 28.33 -74.33
N HIS A 1075 -82.93 27.97 -75.55
CA HIS A 1075 -81.81 27.07 -75.79
C HIS A 1075 -80.82 27.69 -76.79
N VAL A 1076 -79.59 27.18 -76.79
CA VAL A 1076 -78.61 27.49 -77.83
C VAL A 1076 -78.97 26.68 -79.07
N SER A 1077 -79.45 27.36 -80.12
CA SER A 1077 -79.94 26.69 -81.32
C SER A 1077 -78.82 26.40 -82.33
N ALA A 1078 -77.72 27.16 -82.25
CA ALA A 1078 -76.49 26.97 -83.02
C ALA A 1078 -75.35 27.75 -82.36
N ALA A 1079 -74.12 27.58 -82.83
CA ALA A 1079 -73.01 28.44 -82.41
C ALA A 1079 -73.38 29.92 -82.57
N ASN A 1080 -73.03 30.72 -81.57
CA ASN A 1080 -73.33 32.15 -81.46
C ASN A 1080 -74.82 32.49 -81.57
N THR A 1081 -75.75 31.56 -81.36
CA THR A 1081 -77.19 31.81 -81.53
C THR A 1081 -77.98 31.21 -80.38
N ALA A 1082 -78.73 32.05 -79.67
CA ALA A 1082 -79.61 31.62 -78.59
C ALA A 1082 -81.04 32.09 -78.83
N THR A 1083 -81.98 31.25 -78.43
CA THR A 1083 -83.39 31.64 -78.33
C THR A 1083 -83.65 32.18 -76.92
N LEU A 1084 -84.48 33.22 -76.82
CA LEU A 1084 -85.03 33.73 -75.58
C LEU A 1084 -86.55 33.71 -75.66
N ASN A 1085 -87.19 33.29 -74.58
CA ASN A 1085 -88.64 33.28 -74.48
C ASN A 1085 -89.09 34.56 -73.79
N PHE A 1086 -89.72 35.45 -74.55
CA PHE A 1086 -90.34 36.67 -74.03
C PHE A 1086 -91.83 36.42 -73.83
N CYS A 1087 -92.28 36.49 -72.58
CA CYS A 1087 -93.67 36.28 -72.19
C CYS A 1087 -94.31 37.61 -71.80
N ASN A 1088 -95.36 37.99 -72.52
CA ASN A 1088 -96.15 39.17 -72.24
C ASN A 1088 -97.41 38.78 -71.48
N HIS A 1089 -97.51 39.24 -70.24
CA HIS A 1089 -98.61 38.97 -69.32
C HIS A 1089 -99.67 40.08 -69.30
N THR A 1090 -99.63 41.00 -70.27
CA THR A 1090 -100.58 42.11 -70.38
C THR A 1090 -101.59 41.89 -71.50
N ALA A 1091 -102.72 42.60 -71.41
CA ALA A 1091 -103.80 42.55 -72.40
C ALA A 1091 -103.49 43.31 -73.72
N ALA A 1092 -102.33 43.98 -73.83
CA ALA A 1092 -101.87 44.66 -75.05
C ALA A 1092 -100.50 44.11 -75.50
N SER A 1093 -100.11 44.34 -76.76
CA SER A 1093 -98.76 43.95 -77.22
C SER A 1093 -97.68 44.74 -76.47
N ILE A 1094 -96.63 44.07 -76.00
CA ILE A 1094 -95.46 44.68 -75.38
C ILE A 1094 -94.25 44.45 -76.27
N THR A 1095 -93.54 45.52 -76.62
CA THR A 1095 -92.21 45.42 -77.23
C THR A 1095 -91.15 45.55 -76.14
N PRO A 1096 -90.30 44.51 -75.91
CA PRO A 1096 -89.19 44.64 -74.97
C PRO A 1096 -88.28 45.81 -75.34
N THR A 1097 -87.76 46.53 -74.36
CA THR A 1097 -86.87 47.68 -74.59
C THR A 1097 -85.73 47.30 -75.54
N ALA A 1098 -85.60 48.05 -76.63
CA ALA A 1098 -84.58 47.81 -77.64
C ALA A 1098 -83.18 48.24 -77.15
N SER A 1099 -82.15 47.61 -77.71
CA SER A 1099 -80.72 47.91 -77.50
C SER A 1099 -80.21 47.74 -76.07
N GLU A 1100 -80.83 46.90 -75.27
CA GLU A 1100 -80.38 46.59 -73.92
C GLU A 1100 -79.38 45.43 -73.86
N SER A 1101 -78.40 45.50 -72.96
CA SER A 1101 -77.38 44.44 -72.79
C SER A 1101 -77.86 43.31 -71.86
N TYR A 1102 -78.23 42.18 -72.45
CA TYR A 1102 -78.65 40.99 -71.72
C TYR A 1102 -77.41 40.18 -71.30
N SER A 1103 -77.40 39.71 -70.06
CA SER A 1103 -76.35 38.81 -69.56
C SER A 1103 -76.83 37.36 -69.56
N PHE A 1104 -76.03 36.47 -70.14
CA PHE A 1104 -76.26 35.04 -70.22
C PHE A 1104 -75.25 34.32 -69.33
N VAL A 1105 -75.66 33.22 -68.70
CA VAL A 1105 -74.75 32.26 -68.07
C VAL A 1105 -74.87 30.93 -68.81
N ALA A 1106 -73.74 30.47 -69.34
CA ALA A 1106 -73.64 29.24 -70.12
C ALA A 1106 -72.69 28.26 -69.44
N VAL A 1107 -73.08 26.99 -69.43
CA VAL A 1107 -72.29 25.87 -68.89
C VAL A 1107 -72.14 24.75 -69.91
N GLN A 1108 -71.03 24.00 -69.84
CA GLN A 1108 -70.78 22.82 -70.67
C GLN A 1108 -70.18 21.67 -69.87
#